data_AF-A0A8C5Y8B9-F1
#
_entry.id   AF-A0A8C5Y8B9-F1
#
_cell.length_a   1.000
_cell.length_b   1.000
_cell.length_c   1.000
_cell.angle_alpha   90.00
_cell.angle_beta   90.00
_cell.angle_gamma   90.00
#
_symmetry.space_group_name_H-M   'P 1'
#
loop_
_entity.id
_entity.type
_entity.pdbx_description
1 polymer ?
#
loop_
_entity_poly.entity_id
_entity_poly.type
_entity_poly.pdbx_seq_one_letter_code
_entity_poly.pdbx_strand_id
1 'polypeptide(L)'
;MEAVPLQAFVRALDPASLPRVLRVCSGVYFEGSVYEICGNECCLSTGDLIKVTQVHLQKVVCENPGTGQTMELAPNFQGYFTALTSPQSYKTLEELVSAATWRSKQLPIYFTSTHRIITEARVVTEDQLLVFEAVEMHLRTRCARCVLGSGHQQVILHLPLSQKGPFWTWEPSAPQTLLQVLQDPALEDLVLTCPTLPWHFLVLRPHYEIQAIMHMRRTVVRIPSTLEVDVEDVTASSQHIHFIKPLLLSEVLAQGGPYPLFVEILEVPEGPPIFLGPWVRSLHKGQRLCIHGLASPPWRLLASSKGRKVPRRFMVSGAYGGKLRRRPREFPTVYDLLGAFQPGQPLRVVATKDCEGETENPEFTSLSVGDRLEVLKSGQTHGAQGRDTDVLVCQRLSDQTGEKDCDEEAECQEQVVLPLYFPGSFVEEMSDSRRYSLSDLTAQFPLPCEVKVVAKDTSHPTDPLASFPGLQLEEKITEPFLVVSPDSEPGTCFEIPPRWLDLTVVVVEGQPGWPAGPLPVATVEELTDAFYYHLRKLPACGIQRPPPRPPKSQGLSRQRTQSSDHGGVKSSQVLELQEPHLLPQTKVKTLPEFTKGSLSMYSKIPANKGLRPTKSKTQDTDDDDHDYEEVVEHFQKTL
;
A
#
# COMPACT_ATOMS: atom_id res chain seq x y z
N MET A 1 -13.17 -8.46 39.05
CA MET A 1 -11.77 -8.58 39.48
C MET A 1 -11.25 -7.18 39.73
N GLU A 2 -10.15 -7.02 40.44
CA GLU A 2 -9.56 -5.69 40.67
C GLU A 2 -8.80 -5.25 39.42
N ALA A 3 -8.87 -3.97 39.07
CA ALA A 3 -8.11 -3.41 37.95
C ALA A 3 -6.64 -3.34 38.33
N VAL A 4 -5.76 -3.79 37.45
CA VAL A 4 -4.30 -3.81 37.67
C VAL A 4 -3.58 -3.08 36.53
N PRO A 5 -2.44 -2.42 36.80
CA PRO A 5 -1.64 -1.83 35.74
C PRO A 5 -1.24 -2.87 34.69
N LEU A 6 -1.31 -2.52 33.41
CA LEU A 6 -0.97 -3.42 32.29
C LEU A 6 0.40 -4.07 32.46
N GLN A 7 1.39 -3.29 32.92
CA GLN A 7 2.73 -3.80 33.17
C GLN A 7 2.76 -4.92 34.22
N ALA A 8 2.02 -4.75 35.31
CA ALA A 8 1.93 -5.73 36.38
C ALA A 8 1.19 -6.99 35.91
N PHE A 9 0.10 -6.81 35.16
CA PHE A 9 -0.64 -7.93 34.57
C PHE A 9 0.25 -8.79 33.65
N VAL A 10 0.95 -8.16 32.71
CA VAL A 10 1.79 -8.89 31.72
C VAL A 10 2.96 -9.59 32.38
N ARG A 11 3.54 -9.04 33.45
CA ARG A 11 4.61 -9.68 34.23
C ARG A 11 4.14 -10.95 34.93
N ALA A 12 2.96 -10.91 35.53
CA ALA A 12 2.38 -12.07 36.23
C ALA A 12 1.72 -13.10 35.29
N LEU A 13 1.60 -12.79 33.99
CA LEU A 13 0.89 -13.62 33.03
C LEU A 13 1.73 -14.82 32.60
N ASP A 14 1.20 -16.03 32.80
CA ASP A 14 1.75 -17.24 32.20
C ASP A 14 1.49 -17.24 30.68
N PRO A 15 2.54 -17.27 29.82
CA PRO A 15 2.38 -17.31 28.37
C PRO A 15 1.59 -18.52 27.86
N ALA A 16 1.61 -19.66 28.58
CA ALA A 16 0.83 -20.84 28.21
C ALA A 16 -0.69 -20.64 28.38
N SER A 17 -1.08 -19.62 29.13
CA SER A 17 -2.47 -19.30 29.42
C SER A 17 -3.12 -18.36 28.39
N LEU A 18 -2.39 -17.97 27.35
CA LEU A 18 -2.89 -17.18 26.22
C LEU A 18 -3.77 -18.04 25.29
N PRO A 19 -4.80 -17.47 24.65
CA PRO A 19 -5.15 -16.05 24.64
C PRO A 19 -5.97 -15.60 25.86
N ARG A 20 -5.79 -14.34 26.27
CA ARG A 20 -6.55 -13.68 27.36
C ARG A 20 -7.33 -12.48 26.84
N VAL A 21 -8.50 -12.20 27.42
CA VAL A 21 -9.33 -11.02 27.09
C VAL A 21 -9.26 -10.04 28.24
N LEU A 22 -8.76 -8.84 27.94
CA LEU A 22 -8.62 -7.74 28.89
C LEU A 22 -9.62 -6.65 28.58
N ARG A 23 -10.19 -6.04 29.63
CA ARG A 23 -10.97 -4.82 29.54
C ARG A 23 -10.16 -3.64 30.03
N VAL A 24 -10.11 -2.57 29.24
CA VAL A 24 -9.49 -1.30 29.63
C VAL A 24 -10.37 -0.60 30.66
N CYS A 25 -9.85 -0.35 31.86
CA CYS A 25 -10.59 0.29 32.96
C CYS A 25 -10.30 1.79 33.04
N SER A 26 -9.04 2.16 32.96
CA SER A 26 -8.56 3.54 33.06
C SER A 26 -7.22 3.65 32.36
N GLY A 27 -6.83 4.86 31.98
CA GLY A 27 -5.49 5.13 31.49
C GLY A 27 -5.28 6.62 31.28
N VAL A 28 -4.07 7.08 31.57
CA VAL A 28 -3.65 8.46 31.26
C VAL A 28 -2.56 8.32 30.21
N TYR A 29 -2.93 8.54 28.96
CA TYR A 29 -1.98 8.60 27.86
C TYR A 29 -2.31 9.85 27.04
N PHE A 30 -1.29 10.60 26.65
CA PHE A 30 -1.49 11.87 25.97
C PHE A 30 -2.16 11.63 24.60
N GLU A 31 -3.21 12.40 24.28
CA GLU A 31 -3.69 12.54 22.91
C GLU A 31 -2.50 12.97 22.03
N GLY A 32 -1.96 12.02 21.25
CA GLY A 32 -0.69 12.20 20.53
C GLY A 32 0.33 11.07 20.75
N SER A 33 0.39 10.44 21.92
CA SER A 33 1.37 9.38 22.24
C SER A 33 1.01 7.99 21.67
N VAL A 34 -0.10 7.93 20.93
CA VAL A 34 -0.75 6.71 20.47
C VAL A 34 -0.82 6.62 18.92
N TYR A 35 -0.36 7.64 18.22
CA TYR A 35 -0.41 7.67 16.75
C TYR A 35 0.65 6.79 16.06
N GLU A 36 1.69 6.32 16.76
CA GLU A 36 2.62 5.34 16.20
C GLU A 36 3.15 4.39 17.27
N ILE A 37 2.31 3.44 17.73
CA ILE A 37 2.88 2.27 18.40
C ILE A 37 3.40 1.33 17.30
N CYS A 38 4.70 1.42 17.02
CA CYS A 38 5.37 0.66 15.97
C CYS A 38 4.73 0.84 14.56
N GLY A 39 4.29 2.06 14.23
CA GLY A 39 3.69 2.38 12.93
C GLY A 39 2.21 2.02 12.78
N ASN A 40 1.52 1.68 13.87
CA ASN A 40 0.06 1.46 13.88
C ASN A 40 -0.61 2.44 14.89
N GLU A 41 -1.55 3.25 14.43
CA GLU A 41 -2.37 4.14 15.26
C GLU A 41 -3.28 3.33 16.19
N CYS A 42 -3.22 3.45 17.53
CA CYS A 42 -3.99 2.58 18.43
C CYS A 42 -4.67 3.26 19.63
N CYS A 43 -5.84 3.85 19.46
CA CYS A 43 -6.61 4.44 20.56
C CYS A 43 -7.22 3.34 21.48
N LEU A 44 -7.13 3.52 22.80
CA LEU A 44 -7.66 2.59 23.82
C LEU A 44 -8.64 3.30 24.76
N SER A 45 -9.93 3.26 24.47
CA SER A 45 -10.94 3.91 25.31
C SER A 45 -11.28 3.05 26.54
N THR A 46 -11.73 3.70 27.62
CA THR A 46 -12.30 2.99 28.77
C THR A 46 -13.48 2.12 28.31
N GLY A 47 -13.43 0.83 28.64
CA GLY A 47 -14.40 -0.18 28.22
C GLY A 47 -13.96 -1.04 27.03
N ASP A 48 -12.89 -0.66 26.33
CA ASP A 48 -12.38 -1.43 25.19
C ASP A 48 -11.94 -2.84 25.61
N LEU A 49 -12.23 -3.81 24.74
CA LEU A 49 -11.84 -5.20 24.90
C LEU A 49 -10.66 -5.54 23.99
N ILE A 50 -9.62 -6.12 24.59
CA ILE A 50 -8.36 -6.45 23.95
C ILE A 50 -8.09 -7.94 24.16
N LYS A 51 -8.04 -8.73 23.08
CA LYS A 51 -7.64 -10.13 23.13
C LYS A 51 -6.15 -10.25 22.93
N VAL A 52 -5.41 -10.45 24.02
CA VAL A 52 -3.98 -10.73 23.99
C VAL A 52 -3.74 -12.13 23.45
N THR A 53 -2.98 -12.22 22.36
CA THR A 53 -2.62 -13.49 21.72
C THR A 53 -1.19 -13.88 21.96
N GLN A 54 -0.28 -12.92 22.11
CA GLN A 54 1.15 -13.16 22.37
C GLN A 54 1.73 -12.06 23.25
N VAL A 55 2.79 -12.40 23.98
CA VAL A 55 3.61 -11.47 24.76
C VAL A 55 5.07 -11.74 24.43
N HIS A 56 5.81 -10.69 24.11
CA HIS A 56 7.23 -10.76 23.76
C HIS A 56 8.06 -9.83 24.65
N LEU A 57 9.19 -10.32 25.17
CA LEU A 57 10.14 -9.47 25.89
C LEU A 57 10.91 -8.61 24.88
N GLN A 58 10.69 -7.29 24.90
CA GLN A 58 11.34 -6.37 23.96
C GLN A 58 12.73 -5.96 24.43
N LYS A 59 12.83 -5.55 25.71
CA LYS A 59 14.09 -5.15 26.35
C LYS A 59 13.99 -5.28 27.87
N VAL A 60 15.13 -5.24 28.54
CA VAL A 60 15.19 -5.18 30.00
C VAL A 60 15.98 -3.94 30.40
N VAL A 61 15.38 -3.08 31.22
CA VAL A 61 16.06 -1.89 31.74
C VAL A 61 16.68 -2.24 33.08
N CYS A 62 18.00 -2.17 33.18
CA CYS A 62 18.69 -2.17 34.47
C CYS A 62 18.58 -0.79 35.08
N GLU A 63 18.23 -0.71 36.35
CA GLU A 63 18.28 0.51 37.14
C GLU A 63 19.26 0.35 38.29
N ASN A 64 20.14 1.33 38.48
CA ASN A 64 21.00 1.38 39.64
C ASN A 64 20.22 1.99 40.83
N PRO A 65 19.95 1.24 41.91
CA PRO A 65 19.13 1.73 43.01
C PRO A 65 19.76 2.91 43.77
N GLY A 66 21.09 3.05 43.74
CA GLY A 66 21.80 4.13 44.44
C GLY A 66 21.90 5.43 43.65
N THR A 67 21.87 5.39 42.31
CA THR A 67 22.08 6.56 41.45
C THR A 67 20.89 6.90 40.56
N GLY A 68 19.90 6.01 40.43
CA GLY A 68 18.78 6.14 39.51
C GLY A 68 19.17 6.07 38.03
N GLN A 69 20.43 5.75 37.71
CA GLN A 69 20.87 5.58 36.32
C GLN A 69 20.26 4.31 35.72
N THR A 70 19.84 4.39 34.46
CA THR A 70 19.23 3.28 33.72
C THR A 70 20.07 2.86 32.51
N MET A 71 20.16 1.56 32.24
CA MET A 71 20.87 0.98 31.11
C MET A 71 20.03 -0.12 30.46
N GLU A 72 19.97 -0.16 29.13
CA GLU A 72 19.19 -1.14 28.41
C GLU A 72 19.99 -2.42 28.14
N LEU A 73 19.37 -3.57 28.41
CA LEU A 73 19.86 -4.90 28.08
C LEU A 73 19.01 -5.53 26.98
N ALA A 74 19.69 -6.22 26.07
CA ALA A 74 19.04 -7.05 25.07
C ALA A 74 18.43 -8.31 25.72
N PRO A 75 17.29 -8.82 25.23
CA PRO A 75 16.64 -10.03 25.78
C PRO A 75 17.53 -11.28 25.78
N ASN A 76 18.52 -11.35 24.89
CA ASN A 76 19.45 -12.47 24.73
C ASN A 76 20.80 -12.26 25.43
N PHE A 77 20.88 -11.32 26.37
CA PHE A 77 22.09 -11.03 27.12
C PHE A 77 22.60 -12.27 27.87
N GLN A 78 23.89 -12.60 27.67
CA GLN A 78 24.54 -13.82 28.17
C GLN A 78 25.15 -13.66 29.57
N GLY A 79 24.84 -12.58 30.28
CA GLY A 79 25.32 -12.37 31.65
C GLY A 79 24.56 -13.21 32.67
N TYR A 80 25.25 -13.57 33.74
CA TYR A 80 24.67 -14.24 34.89
C TYR A 80 24.36 -13.23 35.99
N PHE A 81 23.17 -13.36 36.56
CA PHE A 81 22.67 -12.54 37.63
C PHE A 81 22.63 -13.36 38.92
N THR A 82 23.08 -12.74 39.99
CA THR A 82 23.03 -13.34 41.32
C THR A 82 22.19 -12.45 42.22
N ALA A 83 21.13 -13.04 42.78
CA ALA A 83 20.26 -12.40 43.73
C ALA A 83 20.98 -12.21 45.06
N LEU A 84 20.86 -11.00 45.60
CA LEU A 84 21.36 -10.68 46.93
C LEU A 84 20.22 -10.83 47.92
N THR A 85 20.25 -11.92 48.69
CA THR A 85 19.37 -12.06 49.86
C THR A 85 20.07 -11.49 51.07
N SER A 86 19.35 -10.77 51.94
CA SER A 86 19.87 -10.17 53.18
C SER A 86 19.52 -11.04 54.39
N PRO A 87 20.39 -11.95 54.87
CA PRO A 87 19.94 -12.91 55.87
C PRO A 87 20.10 -12.39 57.31
N GLN A 88 20.84 -11.30 57.55
CA GLN A 88 21.06 -10.82 58.92
C GLN A 88 21.70 -9.43 59.00
N SER A 89 21.21 -8.61 59.93
CA SER A 89 21.85 -7.36 60.37
C SER A 89 22.68 -7.60 61.64
N TYR A 90 23.89 -7.06 61.70
CA TYR A 90 24.78 -7.09 62.87
C TYR A 90 25.01 -5.69 63.42
N LYS A 91 25.05 -5.52 64.74
CA LYS A 91 25.18 -4.18 65.37
C LYS A 91 26.63 -3.70 65.40
N THR A 92 27.56 -4.64 65.38
CA THR A 92 29.00 -4.36 65.34
C THR A 92 29.69 -5.22 64.29
N LEU A 93 30.83 -4.74 63.83
CA LEU A 93 31.64 -5.47 62.87
C LEU A 93 32.25 -6.72 63.52
N GLU A 94 32.51 -6.68 64.83
CA GLU A 94 32.87 -7.84 65.65
C GLU A 94 31.80 -8.96 65.62
N GLU A 95 30.52 -8.62 65.74
CA GLU A 95 29.42 -9.60 65.66
C GLU A 95 29.36 -10.26 64.27
N LEU A 96 29.52 -9.46 63.20
CA LEU A 96 29.55 -9.95 61.82
C LEU A 96 30.73 -10.91 61.61
N VAL A 97 31.92 -10.53 62.06
CA VAL A 97 33.14 -11.33 61.94
C VAL A 97 33.04 -12.61 62.78
N SER A 98 32.47 -12.53 63.98
CA SER A 98 32.27 -13.71 64.83
C SER A 98 31.31 -14.71 64.20
N ALA A 99 30.21 -14.22 63.62
CA ALA A 99 29.26 -15.04 62.88
C ALA A 99 29.87 -15.67 61.61
N ALA A 100 30.71 -14.92 60.90
CA ALA A 100 31.48 -15.40 59.75
C ALA A 100 32.41 -16.57 60.11
N THR A 101 33.16 -16.41 61.21
CA THR A 101 34.14 -17.40 61.67
C THR A 101 33.46 -18.65 62.22
N TRP A 102 32.31 -18.49 62.88
CA TRP A 102 31.52 -19.59 63.44
C TRP A 102 30.86 -20.47 62.38
N ARG A 103 30.43 -19.89 61.24
CA ARG A 103 29.70 -20.60 60.17
C ARG A 103 30.59 -21.38 59.19
N SER A 104 31.91 -21.47 59.42
CA SER A 104 32.89 -22.11 58.52
C SER A 104 32.74 -21.70 57.03
N LYS A 105 32.31 -20.47 56.76
CA LYS A 105 32.16 -19.96 55.39
C LYS A 105 33.54 -19.62 54.83
N GLN A 106 33.82 -20.01 53.59
CA GLN A 106 35.00 -19.55 52.86
C GLN A 106 34.90 -18.04 52.69
N LEU A 107 35.87 -17.31 53.27
CA LEU A 107 36.11 -15.90 52.95
C LEU A 107 36.31 -15.76 51.43
N PRO A 108 35.88 -14.66 50.80
CA PRO A 108 35.44 -13.40 51.40
C PRO A 108 33.92 -13.28 51.65
N ILE A 109 33.53 -12.35 52.53
CA ILE A 109 32.12 -12.06 52.86
C ILE A 109 31.75 -10.65 52.37
N TYR A 110 30.58 -10.54 51.75
CA TYR A 110 30.05 -9.28 51.26
C TYR A 110 29.12 -8.67 52.30
N PHE A 111 29.31 -7.39 52.62
CA PHE A 111 28.42 -6.67 53.54
C PHE A 111 28.27 -5.19 53.18
N THR A 112 27.19 -4.56 53.63
CA THR A 112 26.95 -3.10 53.52
C THR A 112 26.69 -2.49 54.90
N SER A 113 26.81 -1.17 55.00
CA SER A 113 26.48 -0.39 56.19
C SER A 113 25.52 0.72 55.81
N THR A 114 24.39 0.85 56.51
CA THR A 114 23.45 1.97 56.30
C THR A 114 23.96 3.27 56.93
N HIS A 115 25.08 3.21 57.65
CA HIS A 115 25.75 4.39 58.20
C HIS A 115 27.02 4.69 57.40
N ARG A 116 27.27 5.99 57.21
CA ARG A 116 28.51 6.48 56.61
C ARG A 116 29.71 6.12 57.49
N ILE A 117 30.72 5.46 56.91
CA ILE A 117 31.94 5.09 57.63
C ILE A 117 33.06 6.02 57.20
N ILE A 118 33.60 6.79 58.14
CA ILE A 118 34.70 7.70 57.89
C ILE A 118 35.99 7.01 58.34
N THR A 119 36.89 6.73 57.40
CA THR A 119 38.23 6.22 57.68
C THR A 119 39.27 7.24 57.24
N GLU A 120 40.51 7.13 57.75
CA GLU A 120 41.62 8.00 57.34
C GLU A 120 41.95 7.90 55.85
N ALA A 121 41.71 6.73 55.24
CA ALA A 121 41.98 6.48 53.83
C ALA A 121 40.84 6.96 52.91
N ARG A 122 39.57 6.80 53.33
CA ARG A 122 38.40 7.14 52.51
C ARG A 122 37.11 7.20 53.33
N VAL A 123 36.13 7.97 52.86
CA VAL A 123 34.74 7.92 53.34
C VAL A 123 33.97 6.87 52.54
N VAL A 124 33.42 5.87 53.22
CA VAL A 124 32.48 4.89 52.68
C VAL A 124 31.08 5.47 52.81
N THR A 125 30.34 5.57 51.70
CA THR A 125 28.97 6.06 51.68
C THR A 125 28.00 5.02 52.24
N GLU A 126 26.78 5.46 52.56
CA GLU A 126 25.70 4.57 52.97
C GLU A 126 25.42 3.54 51.86
N ASP A 127 25.15 2.30 52.26
CA ASP A 127 24.86 1.14 51.41
C ASP A 127 25.94 0.76 50.39
N GLN A 128 27.17 1.23 50.60
CA GLN A 128 28.30 0.87 49.77
C GLN A 128 28.83 -0.54 50.12
N LEU A 129 29.03 -1.38 49.10
CA LEU A 129 29.48 -2.77 49.27
C LEU A 129 30.92 -2.86 49.77
N LEU A 130 31.14 -3.63 50.82
CA LEU A 130 32.44 -3.94 51.39
C LEU A 130 32.69 -5.45 51.32
N VAL A 131 33.91 -5.83 50.96
CA VAL A 131 34.35 -7.22 50.91
C VAL A 131 35.25 -7.47 52.11
N PHE A 132 34.77 -8.23 53.09
CA PHE A 132 35.58 -8.69 54.23
C PHE A 132 36.49 -9.84 53.81
N GLU A 133 37.80 -9.64 53.90
CA GLU A 133 38.81 -10.64 53.52
C GLU A 133 39.41 -11.36 54.72
N ALA A 134 39.80 -10.63 55.77
CA ALA A 134 40.50 -11.18 56.92
C ALA A 134 40.43 -10.26 58.15
N VAL A 135 40.75 -10.81 59.32
CA VAL A 135 41.04 -10.01 60.52
C VAL A 135 42.55 -9.84 60.63
N GLU A 136 43.01 -8.59 60.71
CA GLU A 136 44.42 -8.24 60.80
C GLU A 136 44.70 -7.35 62.02
N MET A 137 45.95 -7.37 62.49
CA MET A 137 46.43 -6.44 63.52
C MET A 137 46.95 -5.19 62.83
N HIS A 138 46.20 -4.10 62.91
CA HIS A 138 46.58 -2.80 62.34
C HIS A 138 46.69 -1.77 63.48
N LEU A 139 47.83 -1.08 63.60
CA LEU A 139 48.08 -0.08 64.65
C LEU A 139 47.73 -0.58 66.08
N ARG A 140 48.15 -1.81 66.41
CA ARG A 140 47.85 -2.51 67.69
C ARG A 140 46.36 -2.76 67.99
N THR A 141 45.47 -2.55 67.02
CA THR A 141 44.04 -2.84 67.13
C THR A 141 43.66 -3.97 66.19
N ARG A 142 42.73 -4.85 66.60
CA ARG A 142 42.15 -5.85 65.69
C ARG A 142 41.20 -5.14 64.74
N CYS A 143 41.54 -5.16 63.45
CA CYS A 143 40.75 -4.54 62.40
C CYS A 143 40.34 -5.60 61.37
N ALA A 144 39.14 -5.45 60.83
CA ALA A 144 38.74 -6.16 59.64
C ALA A 144 39.37 -5.49 58.42
N ARG A 145 40.06 -6.31 57.61
CA ARG A 145 40.53 -5.94 56.29
C ARG A 145 39.35 -6.03 55.33
N CYS A 146 38.88 -4.87 54.88
CA CYS A 146 37.75 -4.74 53.98
C CYS A 146 38.20 -4.10 52.66
N VAL A 147 37.86 -4.70 51.53
CA VAL A 147 38.15 -4.12 50.22
C VAL A 147 36.93 -3.39 49.69
N LEU A 148 37.16 -2.19 49.17
CA LEU A 148 36.17 -1.32 48.56
C LEU A 148 36.43 -1.19 47.06
N GLY A 149 35.44 -1.57 46.24
CA GLY A 149 35.45 -1.49 44.77
C GLY A 149 35.89 -2.79 44.07
N SER A 150 35.48 -2.98 42.81
CA SER A 150 35.92 -4.11 41.96
C SER A 150 36.79 -3.64 40.79
N GLY A 151 37.92 -4.30 40.53
CA GLY A 151 38.78 -4.04 39.37
C GLY A 151 40.15 -3.42 39.71
N HIS A 152 40.66 -2.54 38.82
CA HIS A 152 42.03 -2.00 38.86
C HIS A 152 42.33 -0.98 39.99
N GLN A 153 41.32 -0.57 40.78
CA GLN A 153 41.46 0.45 41.82
C GLN A 153 40.76 -0.01 43.11
N GLN A 154 41.28 -1.08 43.71
CA GLN A 154 40.84 -1.58 45.00
C GLN A 154 41.37 -0.68 46.13
N VAL A 155 40.48 -0.17 46.97
CA VAL A 155 40.87 0.55 48.19
C VAL A 155 40.72 -0.38 49.37
N ILE A 156 41.83 -0.67 50.04
CA ILE A 156 41.84 -1.50 51.25
C ILE A 156 41.56 -0.60 52.45
N LEU A 157 40.56 -0.97 53.23
CA LEU A 157 40.12 -0.30 54.45
C LEU A 157 40.39 -1.22 55.64
N HIS A 158 40.95 -0.65 56.71
CA HIS A 158 41.12 -1.34 57.99
C HIS A 158 40.07 -0.80 58.95
N LEU A 159 38.96 -1.52 59.11
CA LEU A 159 37.86 -1.12 59.97
C LEU A 159 38.02 -1.74 61.36
N PRO A 160 38.04 -0.96 62.46
CA PRO A 160 38.07 -1.53 63.80
C PRO A 160 36.90 -2.48 64.04
N LEU A 161 37.11 -3.61 64.72
CA LEU A 161 36.01 -4.54 65.04
C LEU A 161 34.93 -3.88 65.93
N SER A 162 35.31 -2.88 66.71
CA SER A 162 34.42 -2.06 67.53
C SER A 162 33.54 -1.08 66.73
N GLN A 163 33.72 -1.01 65.40
CA GLN A 163 32.91 -0.16 64.55
C GLN A 163 31.43 -0.53 64.70
N LYS A 164 30.60 0.46 65.01
CA LYS A 164 29.16 0.31 65.17
C LYS A 164 28.44 0.61 63.86
N GLY A 165 27.39 -0.14 63.60
CA GLY A 165 26.48 0.08 62.47
C GLY A 165 25.21 -0.73 62.67
N PRO A 166 24.36 -0.77 61.66
CA PRO A 166 23.81 -2.04 61.23
C PRO A 166 24.57 -2.48 59.98
N PHE A 167 25.27 -3.60 60.09
CA PHE A 167 25.98 -4.24 58.99
C PHE A 167 25.15 -5.38 58.43
N TRP A 168 24.83 -5.33 57.14
CA TRP A 168 24.01 -6.32 56.46
C TRP A 168 24.89 -7.27 55.68
N THR A 169 24.86 -8.56 55.99
CA THR A 169 25.58 -9.57 55.21
C THR A 169 24.79 -9.99 53.99
N TRP A 170 25.50 -10.22 52.89
CA TRP A 170 24.92 -10.65 51.62
C TRP A 170 25.32 -12.08 51.32
N GLU A 171 24.34 -12.94 51.05
CA GLU A 171 24.58 -14.30 50.58
C GLU A 171 24.24 -14.38 49.09
N PRO A 172 25.23 -14.63 48.20
CA PRO A 172 24.97 -14.78 46.78
C PRO A 172 24.17 -16.05 46.54
N SER A 173 23.04 -15.94 45.85
CA SER A 173 22.31 -17.10 45.32
C SER A 173 23.11 -17.83 44.24
N ALA A 174 22.59 -18.96 43.76
CA ALA A 174 23.11 -19.55 42.53
C ALA A 174 23.02 -18.53 41.37
N PRO A 175 24.04 -18.43 40.50
CA PRO A 175 23.99 -17.58 39.33
C PRO A 175 22.93 -18.09 38.35
N GLN A 176 22.05 -17.18 37.92
CA GLN A 176 20.95 -17.47 37.00
C GLN A 176 21.08 -16.65 35.73
N THR A 177 20.51 -17.15 34.63
CA THR A 177 20.45 -16.39 33.37
C THR A 177 19.38 -15.29 33.46
N LEU A 178 19.44 -14.29 32.57
CA LEU A 178 18.45 -13.21 32.51
C LEU A 178 17.01 -13.74 32.46
N LEU A 179 16.75 -14.75 31.62
CA LEU A 179 15.41 -15.33 31.48
C LEU A 179 14.94 -16.04 32.75
N GLN A 180 15.84 -16.74 33.46
CA GLN A 180 15.49 -17.42 34.71
C GLN A 180 15.10 -16.44 35.80
N VAL A 181 15.85 -15.33 35.92
CA VAL A 181 15.52 -14.28 36.91
C VAL A 181 14.17 -13.63 36.60
N LEU A 182 13.87 -13.38 35.31
CA LEU A 182 12.60 -12.79 34.91
C LEU A 182 11.40 -13.74 35.03
N GLN A 183 11.63 -15.06 35.15
CA GLN A 183 10.58 -16.06 35.34
C GLN A 183 10.30 -16.37 36.81
N ASP A 184 11.21 -15.99 37.72
CA ASP A 184 11.08 -16.26 39.15
C ASP A 184 10.43 -15.06 39.87
N PRO A 185 9.16 -15.16 40.31
CA PRO A 185 8.47 -14.08 41.00
C PRO A 185 9.11 -13.72 42.35
N ALA A 186 9.90 -14.62 42.95
CA ALA A 186 10.58 -14.36 44.21
C ALA A 186 11.80 -13.44 44.07
N LEU A 187 12.29 -13.24 42.84
CA LEU A 187 13.42 -12.38 42.51
C LEU A 187 12.99 -11.03 41.93
N GLU A 188 11.68 -10.76 41.90
CA GLU A 188 11.11 -9.51 41.46
C GLU A 188 11.55 -8.34 42.36
N ASP A 189 11.95 -7.24 41.71
CA ASP A 189 12.44 -6.01 42.33
C ASP A 189 13.60 -6.19 43.34
N LEU A 190 14.22 -7.38 43.36
CA LEU A 190 15.36 -7.66 44.21
C LEU A 190 16.63 -7.04 43.62
N VAL A 191 17.54 -6.62 44.51
CA VAL A 191 18.85 -6.13 44.09
C VAL A 191 19.70 -7.30 43.61
N LEU A 192 20.14 -7.22 42.37
CA LEU A 192 20.98 -8.23 41.71
C LEU A 192 22.39 -7.71 41.49
N THR A 193 23.31 -8.65 41.31
CA THR A 193 24.68 -8.38 40.87
C THR A 193 24.95 -9.10 39.56
N CYS A 194 25.72 -8.46 38.68
CA CYS A 194 26.12 -9.04 37.41
C CYS A 194 27.56 -8.63 37.08
N PRO A 195 28.54 -9.55 37.10
CA PRO A 195 29.96 -9.20 36.91
C PRO A 195 30.28 -8.71 35.50
N THR A 196 29.42 -8.96 34.51
CA THR A 196 29.57 -8.49 33.13
C THR A 196 29.08 -7.05 32.93
N LEU A 197 28.42 -6.47 33.93
CA LEU A 197 27.91 -5.09 33.89
C LEU A 197 28.78 -4.17 34.76
N PRO A 198 28.88 -2.88 34.40
CA PRO A 198 29.71 -1.92 35.14
C PRO A 198 29.15 -1.57 36.53
N TRP A 199 27.92 -1.98 36.86
CA TRP A 199 27.26 -1.68 38.11
C TRP A 199 27.34 -2.84 39.09
N HIS A 200 27.64 -2.54 40.35
CA HIS A 200 27.68 -3.53 41.42
C HIS A 200 26.29 -3.97 41.86
N PHE A 201 25.29 -3.10 41.69
CA PHE A 201 23.91 -3.35 42.06
C PHE A 201 23.00 -2.88 40.95
N LEU A 202 22.00 -3.69 40.65
CA LEU A 202 21.00 -3.36 39.65
C LEU A 202 19.67 -4.02 40.01
N VAL A 203 18.60 -3.34 39.63
CA VAL A 203 17.25 -3.90 39.60
C VAL A 203 16.86 -4.06 38.14
N LEU A 204 16.28 -5.21 37.78
CA LEU A 204 15.83 -5.48 36.43
C LEU A 204 14.37 -5.07 36.26
N ARG A 205 14.10 -4.18 35.32
CA ARG A 205 12.74 -3.81 34.90
C ARG A 205 12.49 -4.34 33.49
N PRO A 206 11.80 -5.50 33.33
CA PRO A 206 11.46 -5.99 32.01
C PRO A 206 10.39 -5.14 31.33
N HIS A 207 10.56 -4.92 30.03
CA HIS A 207 9.62 -4.24 29.15
C HIS A 207 9.13 -5.24 28.10
N TYR A 208 7.85 -5.57 28.18
CA TYR A 208 7.17 -6.46 27.25
C TYR A 208 6.40 -5.68 26.19
N GLU A 209 6.20 -6.33 25.06
CA GLU A 209 5.29 -5.94 24.01
C GLU A 209 4.20 -7.01 23.87
N ILE A 210 2.96 -6.55 23.85
CA ILE A 210 1.78 -7.39 23.77
C ILE A 210 1.28 -7.35 22.33
N GLN A 211 1.03 -8.53 21.74
CA GLN A 211 0.28 -8.62 20.50
C GLN A 211 -1.18 -8.93 20.83
N ALA A 212 -2.07 -8.09 20.35
CA ALA A 212 -3.48 -8.22 20.65
C ALA A 212 -4.39 -7.95 19.45
N ILE A 213 -5.57 -8.57 19.50
CA ILE A 213 -6.66 -8.37 18.57
C ILE A 213 -7.72 -7.54 19.27
N MET A 214 -8.13 -6.44 18.66
CA MET A 214 -9.24 -5.61 19.13
C MET A 214 -10.49 -5.87 18.30
N HIS A 215 -11.66 -5.60 18.88
CA HIS A 215 -12.92 -5.74 18.16
C HIS A 215 -12.99 -4.76 16.97
N MET A 216 -13.48 -5.23 15.81
CA MET A 216 -13.62 -4.44 14.57
C MET A 216 -12.31 -3.88 13.98
N ARG A 217 -11.17 -4.36 14.44
CA ARG A 217 -9.86 -3.91 13.94
C ARG A 217 -9.24 -4.97 13.02
N ARG A 218 -8.77 -4.53 11.86
CA ARG A 218 -8.15 -5.43 10.85
C ARG A 218 -6.77 -5.92 11.27
N THR A 219 -5.98 -5.05 11.88
CA THR A 219 -4.58 -5.30 12.22
C THR A 219 -4.42 -5.83 13.63
N VAL A 220 -3.45 -6.73 13.80
CA VAL A 220 -2.96 -7.11 15.13
C VAL A 220 -2.19 -5.91 15.68
N VAL A 221 -2.57 -5.49 16.88
CA VAL A 221 -2.01 -4.34 17.56
C VAL A 221 -0.83 -4.80 18.40
N ARG A 222 0.24 -4.01 18.37
CA ARG A 222 1.39 -4.14 19.28
C ARG A 222 1.23 -3.08 20.35
N ILE A 223 1.20 -3.46 21.63
CA ILE A 223 1.00 -2.55 22.75
C ILE A 223 2.17 -2.72 23.72
N PRO A 224 2.93 -1.66 24.05
CA PRO A 224 3.97 -1.75 25.06
C PRO A 224 3.32 -1.93 26.44
N SER A 225 3.84 -2.87 27.23
CA SER A 225 3.39 -3.11 28.61
C SER A 225 3.60 -1.90 29.53
N THR A 226 4.47 -0.96 29.16
CA THR A 226 4.71 0.29 29.90
C THR A 226 3.64 1.35 29.68
N LEU A 227 2.63 1.08 28.83
CA LEU A 227 1.51 1.98 28.65
C LEU A 227 0.75 2.12 29.98
N GLU A 228 0.52 3.36 30.42
CA GLU A 228 -0.15 3.68 31.69
C GLU A 228 -1.66 3.47 31.59
N VAL A 229 -2.04 2.20 31.55
CA VAL A 229 -3.42 1.72 31.44
C VAL A 229 -3.66 0.64 32.49
N ASP A 230 -4.78 0.73 33.19
CA ASP A 230 -5.28 -0.30 34.07
C ASP A 230 -6.22 -1.22 33.32
N VAL A 231 -6.04 -2.52 33.52
CA VAL A 231 -6.78 -3.58 32.85
C VAL A 231 -7.40 -4.56 33.82
N GLU A 232 -8.51 -5.15 33.41
CA GLU A 232 -9.17 -6.25 34.12
C GLU A 232 -9.21 -7.49 33.22
N ASP A 233 -8.79 -8.65 33.72
CA ASP A 233 -8.96 -9.93 33.01
C ASP A 233 -10.43 -10.37 33.05
N VAL A 234 -11.07 -10.29 31.89
CA VAL A 234 -12.47 -10.68 31.68
C VAL A 234 -12.59 -11.94 30.82
N THR A 235 -11.52 -12.73 30.69
CA THR A 235 -11.48 -13.94 29.86
C THR A 235 -12.61 -14.92 30.22
N ALA A 236 -12.89 -15.10 31.52
CA ALA A 236 -13.92 -16.01 32.00
C ALA A 236 -15.35 -15.55 31.63
N SER A 237 -15.62 -14.24 31.65
CA SER A 237 -16.94 -13.67 31.30
C SER A 237 -17.10 -13.42 29.81
N SER A 238 -16.01 -13.44 29.03
CA SER A 238 -15.97 -13.08 27.62
C SER A 238 -15.97 -14.28 26.67
N GLN A 239 -16.33 -15.48 27.13
CA GLN A 239 -16.33 -16.70 26.30
C GLN A 239 -17.27 -16.63 25.08
N HIS A 240 -18.29 -15.77 25.13
CA HIS A 240 -19.24 -15.53 24.04
C HIS A 240 -18.86 -14.34 23.14
N ILE A 241 -17.75 -13.65 23.43
CA ILE A 241 -17.32 -12.49 22.66
C ILE A 241 -16.47 -12.97 21.49
N HIS A 242 -17.05 -12.95 20.29
CA HIS A 242 -16.33 -13.16 19.06
C HIS A 242 -15.63 -11.86 18.67
N PHE A 243 -14.29 -11.88 18.67
CA PHE A 243 -13.50 -10.78 18.14
C PHE A 243 -13.68 -10.73 16.63
N ILE A 244 -14.56 -9.84 16.18
CA ILE A 244 -14.80 -9.60 14.77
C ILE A 244 -13.53 -9.02 14.17
N LYS A 245 -12.91 -9.78 13.27
CA LYS A 245 -11.82 -9.31 12.41
C LYS A 245 -12.40 -8.97 11.04
N PRO A 246 -12.50 -7.68 10.69
CA PRO A 246 -12.88 -7.29 9.34
C PRO A 246 -11.81 -7.74 8.35
N LEU A 247 -12.24 -8.18 7.18
CA LEU A 247 -11.41 -8.56 6.05
C LEU A 247 -11.83 -7.72 4.84
N LEU A 248 -10.89 -7.41 3.98
CA LEU A 248 -11.20 -6.91 2.64
C LEU A 248 -11.59 -8.08 1.72
N LEU A 249 -12.42 -7.84 0.71
CA LEU A 249 -12.70 -8.84 -0.32
C LEU A 249 -11.43 -9.27 -1.06
N SER A 250 -10.47 -8.37 -1.23
CA SER A 250 -9.15 -8.69 -1.80
C SER A 250 -8.35 -9.65 -0.91
N GLU A 251 -8.46 -9.53 0.41
CA GLU A 251 -7.88 -10.46 1.38
C GLU A 251 -8.60 -11.81 1.37
N VAL A 252 -9.93 -11.82 1.28
CA VAL A 252 -10.73 -13.05 1.13
C VAL A 252 -10.32 -13.80 -0.13
N LEU A 253 -10.16 -13.09 -1.24
CA LEU A 253 -9.66 -13.63 -2.50
C LEU A 253 -8.25 -14.21 -2.34
N ALA A 254 -7.34 -13.49 -1.67
CA ALA A 254 -5.95 -13.91 -1.46
C ALA A 254 -5.83 -15.12 -0.51
N GLN A 255 -6.70 -15.22 0.49
CA GLN A 255 -6.75 -16.35 1.42
C GLN A 255 -7.15 -17.66 0.71
N GLY A 256 -7.88 -17.58 -0.42
CA GLY A 256 -8.26 -18.75 -1.19
C GLY A 256 -9.02 -19.76 -0.36
N GLY A 257 -10.22 -19.39 0.08
CA GLY A 257 -10.98 -20.19 1.05
C GLY A 257 -11.50 -21.54 0.52
N PRO A 258 -12.04 -22.40 1.41
CA PRO A 258 -13.08 -23.31 1.02
C PRO A 258 -14.35 -22.50 0.69
N TYR A 259 -14.82 -22.56 -0.55
CA TYR A 259 -16.08 -21.97 -0.97
C TYR A 259 -17.21 -23.01 -0.81
N PRO A 260 -18.46 -22.58 -0.51
CA PRO A 260 -18.94 -21.21 -0.33
C PRO A 260 -18.54 -20.57 1.02
N LEU A 261 -18.35 -19.26 1.04
CA LEU A 261 -18.00 -18.46 2.23
C LEU A 261 -19.08 -17.43 2.53
N PHE A 262 -19.61 -17.42 3.76
CA PHE A 262 -20.63 -16.48 4.20
C PHE A 262 -20.01 -15.27 4.89
N VAL A 263 -20.41 -14.08 4.46
CA VAL A 263 -19.86 -12.83 4.96
C VAL A 263 -20.94 -11.78 5.17
N GLU A 264 -20.71 -10.87 6.11
CA GLU A 264 -21.55 -9.69 6.35
C GLU A 264 -20.78 -8.42 6.02
N ILE A 265 -21.39 -7.50 5.28
CA ILE A 265 -20.78 -6.24 4.88
C ILE A 265 -20.73 -5.31 6.09
N LEU A 266 -19.52 -4.95 6.51
CA LEU A 266 -19.29 -3.96 7.57
C LEU A 266 -19.22 -2.54 7.00
N GLU A 267 -18.65 -2.39 5.81
CA GLU A 267 -18.44 -1.10 5.16
C GLU A 267 -18.32 -1.28 3.64
N VAL A 268 -18.86 -0.32 2.90
CA VAL A 268 -18.80 -0.25 1.43
C VAL A 268 -17.87 0.91 1.07
N PRO A 269 -16.95 0.74 0.10
CA PRO A 269 -16.05 1.82 -0.33
C PRO A 269 -16.81 3.09 -0.71
N GLU A 270 -16.34 4.23 -0.22
CA GLU A 270 -16.89 5.53 -0.58
C GLU A 270 -16.57 5.87 -2.04
N GLY A 271 -17.59 6.21 -2.82
CA GLY A 271 -17.42 6.61 -4.20
C GLY A 271 -18.68 6.43 -5.05
N PRO A 272 -18.67 6.94 -6.30
CA PRO A 272 -19.75 6.67 -7.23
C PRO A 272 -19.80 5.16 -7.56
N PRO A 273 -20.99 4.59 -7.79
CA PRO A 273 -21.11 3.17 -8.12
C PRO A 273 -20.38 2.85 -9.43
N ILE A 274 -19.70 1.70 -9.45
CA ILE A 274 -18.97 1.23 -10.64
C ILE A 274 -19.90 0.56 -11.67
N PHE A 275 -20.98 -0.06 -11.19
CA PHE A 275 -22.01 -0.72 -12.00
C PHE A 275 -23.35 0.00 -11.87
N LEU A 276 -24.20 -0.16 -12.88
CA LEU A 276 -25.59 0.34 -12.90
C LEU A 276 -26.62 -0.78 -12.68
N GLY A 277 -26.16 -2.01 -12.40
CA GLY A 277 -27.00 -3.17 -12.16
C GLY A 277 -27.90 -3.02 -10.92
N PRO A 278 -29.04 -3.72 -10.87
CA PRO A 278 -30.00 -3.62 -9.76
C PRO A 278 -29.41 -4.09 -8.43
N TRP A 279 -28.49 -5.06 -8.46
CA TRP A 279 -27.84 -5.64 -7.28
C TRP A 279 -26.92 -4.67 -6.53
N VAL A 280 -26.48 -3.58 -7.17
CA VAL A 280 -25.61 -2.57 -6.53
C VAL A 280 -26.30 -1.94 -5.31
N ARG A 281 -27.63 -1.81 -5.36
CA ARG A 281 -28.44 -1.32 -4.23
C ARG A 281 -28.50 -2.29 -3.05
N SER A 282 -28.26 -3.58 -3.32
CA SER A 282 -28.22 -4.61 -2.28
C SER A 282 -26.92 -4.58 -1.50
N LEU A 283 -25.88 -3.87 -1.97
CA LEU A 283 -24.62 -3.71 -1.24
C LEU A 283 -24.71 -2.56 -0.26
N HIS A 284 -25.16 -2.86 0.96
CA HIS A 284 -25.15 -1.91 2.07
C HIS A 284 -24.62 -2.56 3.34
N LYS A 285 -24.21 -1.71 4.30
CA LYS A 285 -23.78 -2.16 5.63
C LYS A 285 -24.85 -3.06 6.27
N GLY A 286 -24.42 -4.16 6.89
CA GLY A 286 -25.25 -5.18 7.52
C GLY A 286 -25.84 -6.22 6.54
N GLN A 287 -25.69 -6.05 5.23
CA GLN A 287 -26.13 -7.07 4.28
C GLN A 287 -25.25 -8.31 4.38
N ARG A 288 -25.87 -9.50 4.35
CA ARG A 288 -25.18 -10.77 4.25
C ARG A 288 -25.08 -11.27 2.81
N LEU A 289 -23.91 -11.80 2.49
CA LEU A 289 -23.50 -12.27 1.18
C LEU A 289 -22.92 -13.68 1.30
N CYS A 290 -23.19 -14.50 0.30
CA CYS A 290 -22.55 -15.78 0.09
C CYS A 290 -21.60 -15.69 -1.10
N ILE A 291 -20.31 -15.92 -0.86
CA ILE A 291 -19.26 -15.97 -1.88
C ILE A 291 -19.10 -17.41 -2.33
N HIS A 292 -19.49 -17.70 -3.57
CA HIS A 292 -19.49 -19.06 -4.15
C HIS A 292 -18.13 -19.47 -4.70
N GLY A 293 -17.24 -18.51 -4.94
CA GLY A 293 -15.90 -18.75 -5.45
C GLY A 293 -15.52 -17.80 -6.58
N LEU A 294 -14.50 -18.19 -7.33
CA LEU A 294 -14.00 -17.44 -8.48
C LEU A 294 -14.95 -17.58 -9.67
N ALA A 295 -15.18 -16.46 -10.35
CA ALA A 295 -15.94 -16.45 -11.58
C ALA A 295 -15.17 -17.15 -12.70
N SER A 296 -15.88 -17.98 -13.47
CA SER A 296 -15.34 -18.70 -14.62
C SER A 296 -16.12 -18.31 -15.88
N PRO A 297 -15.45 -17.94 -16.98
CA PRO A 297 -13.99 -17.86 -17.18
C PRO A 297 -13.33 -16.69 -16.42
N PRO A 298 -11.99 -16.60 -16.29
CA PRO A 298 -11.31 -15.56 -15.49
C PRO A 298 -11.07 -14.24 -16.24
N TRP A 299 -11.85 -13.95 -17.28
CA TRP A 299 -11.66 -12.75 -18.11
C TRP A 299 -12.98 -12.13 -18.53
N ARG A 300 -13.01 -10.80 -18.61
CA ARG A 300 -14.15 -9.98 -19.02
C ARG A 300 -13.79 -9.13 -20.22
N LEU A 301 -14.79 -8.67 -20.95
CA LEU A 301 -14.59 -7.87 -22.14
C LEU A 301 -15.33 -6.54 -21.99
N LEU A 302 -14.62 -5.45 -22.24
CA LEU A 302 -15.20 -4.12 -22.30
C LEU A 302 -15.89 -3.92 -23.66
N ALA A 303 -17.14 -3.49 -23.63
CA ALA A 303 -17.93 -3.24 -24.83
C ALA A 303 -18.65 -1.89 -24.73
N SER A 304 -18.82 -1.23 -25.88
CA SER A 304 -19.59 0.01 -25.97
C SER A 304 -20.62 -0.01 -27.07
N SER A 305 -21.76 0.66 -26.85
CA SER A 305 -22.81 0.75 -27.85
C SER A 305 -22.51 1.81 -28.90
N LYS A 306 -22.76 1.50 -30.17
CA LYS A 306 -22.74 2.46 -31.28
C LYS A 306 -24.17 2.90 -31.65
N GLY A 307 -24.30 4.14 -32.16
CA GLY A 307 -25.55 4.65 -32.73
C GLY A 307 -26.44 5.51 -31.81
N ARG A 308 -26.01 5.81 -30.59
CA ARG A 308 -26.67 6.80 -29.70
C ARG A 308 -25.77 8.02 -29.48
N LYS A 309 -26.36 9.17 -29.17
CA LYS A 309 -25.62 10.41 -28.81
C LYS A 309 -24.67 10.20 -27.63
N VAL A 310 -25.06 9.37 -26.67
CA VAL A 310 -24.23 8.94 -25.54
C VAL A 310 -24.07 7.41 -25.61
N PRO A 311 -22.85 6.88 -25.75
CA PRO A 311 -22.61 5.46 -25.79
C PRO A 311 -22.78 4.84 -24.40
N ARG A 312 -23.53 3.75 -24.29
CA ARG A 312 -23.57 2.92 -23.09
C ARG A 312 -22.37 1.98 -23.06
N ARG A 313 -21.87 1.71 -21.86
CA ARG A 313 -20.65 0.93 -21.60
C ARG A 313 -21.03 -0.33 -20.85
N PHE A 314 -20.49 -1.46 -21.27
CA PHE A 314 -20.80 -2.77 -20.71
C PHE A 314 -19.52 -3.53 -20.41
N MET A 315 -19.59 -4.36 -19.38
CA MET A 315 -18.62 -5.39 -19.11
C MET A 315 -19.29 -6.75 -19.32
N VAL A 316 -18.71 -7.54 -20.21
CA VAL A 316 -19.28 -8.80 -20.68
C VAL A 316 -18.43 -9.96 -20.18
N SER A 317 -19.06 -10.91 -19.49
CA SER A 317 -18.45 -12.16 -19.06
C SER A 317 -18.09 -13.03 -20.25
N GLY A 318 -16.94 -13.71 -20.18
CA GLY A 318 -16.57 -14.71 -21.19
C GLY A 318 -17.55 -15.89 -21.24
N ALA A 319 -18.41 -16.06 -20.23
CA ALA A 319 -19.51 -17.03 -20.22
C ALA A 319 -20.74 -16.59 -21.03
N TYR A 320 -20.75 -15.38 -21.59
CA TYR A 320 -21.87 -14.87 -22.38
C TYR A 320 -22.20 -15.79 -23.56
N GLY A 321 -23.45 -16.28 -23.58
CA GLY A 321 -23.92 -17.30 -24.53
C GLY A 321 -24.43 -16.76 -25.87
N GLY A 322 -24.61 -15.44 -25.98
CA GLY A 322 -25.11 -14.81 -27.21
C GLY A 322 -24.17 -15.00 -28.40
N LYS A 323 -24.75 -15.06 -29.61
CA LYS A 323 -23.97 -15.19 -30.86
C LYS A 323 -23.78 -13.84 -31.52
N LEU A 324 -22.54 -13.56 -31.88
CA LEU A 324 -22.09 -12.29 -32.42
C LEU A 324 -21.68 -12.46 -33.90
N ARG A 325 -21.92 -11.42 -34.68
CA ARG A 325 -21.45 -11.31 -36.07
C ARG A 325 -20.64 -10.03 -36.19
N ARG A 326 -19.48 -10.10 -36.85
CA ARG A 326 -18.65 -8.92 -37.06
C ARG A 326 -19.35 -7.92 -37.99
N ARG A 327 -19.03 -6.65 -37.79
CA ARG A 327 -19.49 -5.51 -38.58
C ARG A 327 -18.29 -4.77 -39.18
N PRO A 328 -18.48 -4.17 -40.36
CA PRO A 328 -17.53 -3.21 -40.93
C PRO A 328 -17.12 -2.18 -39.89
N ARG A 329 -15.81 -2.05 -39.63
CA ARG A 329 -15.29 -0.96 -38.81
C ARG A 329 -15.40 0.36 -39.55
N GLU A 330 -15.78 1.41 -38.83
CA GLU A 330 -15.80 2.79 -39.33
C GLU A 330 -14.56 3.55 -38.85
N PHE A 331 -13.82 4.16 -39.77
CA PHE A 331 -12.59 4.90 -39.52
C PHE A 331 -12.77 6.36 -39.95
N PRO A 332 -12.98 7.30 -39.01
CA PRO A 332 -13.15 8.72 -39.35
C PRO A 332 -11.93 9.32 -40.08
N THR A 333 -10.73 8.91 -39.69
CA THR A 333 -9.46 9.46 -40.20
C THR A 333 -8.49 8.39 -40.69
N VAL A 334 -7.51 8.78 -41.48
CA VAL A 334 -6.41 7.90 -41.92
C VAL A 334 -5.54 7.46 -40.74
N TYR A 335 -5.44 8.27 -39.69
CA TYR A 335 -4.82 7.88 -38.43
C TYR A 335 -5.46 6.63 -37.80
N ASP A 336 -6.79 6.51 -37.90
CA ASP A 336 -7.53 5.35 -37.38
C ASP A 336 -7.26 4.09 -38.21
N LEU A 337 -7.06 4.24 -39.53
CA LEU A 337 -6.63 3.14 -40.40
C LEU A 337 -5.24 2.61 -40.03
N LEU A 338 -4.30 3.51 -39.72
CA LEU A 338 -2.97 3.12 -39.26
C LEU A 338 -3.05 2.32 -37.95
N GLY A 339 -3.89 2.73 -37.01
CA GLY A 339 -4.09 2.00 -35.75
C GLY A 339 -4.70 0.60 -35.95
N ALA A 340 -5.51 0.44 -37.00
CA ALA A 340 -6.16 -0.83 -37.33
C ALA A 340 -5.32 -1.76 -38.22
N PHE A 341 -4.28 -1.24 -38.86
CA PHE A 341 -3.42 -1.97 -39.78
C PHE A 341 -2.48 -2.93 -39.02
N GLN A 342 -2.44 -4.20 -39.45
CA GLN A 342 -1.59 -5.24 -38.87
C GLN A 342 -0.72 -5.87 -39.98
N PRO A 343 0.61 -5.94 -39.81
CA PRO A 343 1.49 -6.55 -40.80
C PRO A 343 1.06 -7.99 -41.11
N GLY A 344 0.81 -8.30 -42.39
CA GLY A 344 0.41 -9.64 -42.84
C GLY A 344 -1.11 -9.88 -42.93
N GLN A 345 -1.95 -8.92 -42.53
CA GLN A 345 -3.39 -8.98 -42.76
C GLN A 345 -3.84 -7.79 -43.64
N PRO A 346 -4.38 -8.03 -44.85
CA PRO A 346 -4.80 -6.95 -45.73
C PRO A 346 -6.01 -6.21 -45.12
N LEU A 347 -5.89 -4.89 -44.98
CA LEU A 347 -6.98 -4.01 -44.55
C LEU A 347 -7.55 -3.31 -45.78
N ARG A 348 -8.75 -3.72 -46.20
CA ARG A 348 -9.49 -3.13 -47.31
C ARG A 348 -10.59 -2.21 -46.80
N VAL A 349 -10.66 -1.01 -47.34
CA VAL A 349 -11.64 0.00 -46.93
C VAL A 349 -12.23 0.73 -48.13
N VAL A 350 -13.43 1.26 -47.96
CA VAL A 350 -14.12 2.08 -48.95
C VAL A 350 -14.26 3.50 -48.42
N ALA A 351 -13.86 4.49 -49.21
CA ALA A 351 -14.06 5.90 -48.87
C ALA A 351 -15.56 6.24 -48.96
N THR A 352 -16.13 6.80 -47.89
CA THR A 352 -17.55 7.20 -47.85
C THR A 352 -17.76 8.70 -48.00
N LYS A 353 -16.68 9.46 -48.14
CA LYS A 353 -16.71 10.92 -48.32
C LYS A 353 -15.71 11.36 -49.37
N ASP A 354 -16.15 12.25 -50.26
CA ASP A 354 -15.27 12.91 -51.23
C ASP A 354 -14.29 13.81 -50.48
N CYS A 355 -13.02 13.70 -50.84
CA CYS A 355 -11.96 14.50 -50.27
C CYS A 355 -11.01 14.94 -51.38
N GLU A 356 -10.89 16.26 -51.56
CA GLU A 356 -9.94 16.85 -52.49
C GLU A 356 -8.52 16.74 -51.93
N GLY A 357 -7.55 16.44 -52.79
CA GLY A 357 -6.13 16.46 -52.42
C GLY A 357 -5.70 17.90 -52.13
N GLU A 358 -4.80 18.09 -51.16
CA GLU A 358 -4.30 19.43 -50.84
C GLU A 358 -3.58 20.02 -52.05
N THR A 359 -4.02 21.18 -52.53
CA THR A 359 -3.43 21.87 -53.69
C THR A 359 -1.93 22.18 -53.51
N GLU A 360 -1.45 22.23 -52.27
CA GLU A 360 -0.07 22.56 -51.91
C GLU A 360 0.89 21.36 -51.99
N ASN A 361 0.40 20.12 -52.02
CA ASN A 361 1.23 18.90 -52.04
C ASN A 361 0.74 17.92 -53.13
N PRO A 362 1.35 17.91 -54.33
CA PRO A 362 0.91 17.08 -55.46
C PRO A 362 1.10 15.56 -55.25
N GLU A 363 1.76 15.16 -54.16
CA GLU A 363 1.90 13.75 -53.74
C GLU A 363 0.63 13.19 -53.07
N PHE A 364 -0.30 14.05 -52.63
CA PHE A 364 -1.55 13.62 -52.01
C PHE A 364 -2.67 13.48 -53.05
N THR A 365 -3.14 12.24 -53.24
CA THR A 365 -4.21 11.91 -54.19
C THR A 365 -5.59 12.24 -53.62
N SER A 366 -6.49 12.78 -54.44
CA SER A 366 -7.90 12.96 -54.07
C SER A 366 -8.65 11.63 -54.02
N LEU A 367 -9.61 11.52 -53.10
CA LEU A 367 -10.49 10.35 -52.96
C LEU A 367 -11.92 10.74 -53.28
N SER A 368 -12.61 9.89 -54.04
CA SER A 368 -14.03 9.98 -54.33
C SER A 368 -14.81 8.97 -53.48
N VAL A 369 -16.09 9.26 -53.21
CA VAL A 369 -17.02 8.31 -52.58
C VAL A 369 -17.07 7.03 -53.41
N GLY A 370 -16.84 5.89 -52.76
CA GLY A 370 -16.82 4.58 -53.40
C GLY A 370 -15.43 4.05 -53.72
N ASP A 371 -14.37 4.87 -53.57
CA ASP A 371 -13.00 4.41 -53.80
C ASP A 371 -12.60 3.30 -52.83
N ARG A 372 -12.17 2.16 -53.38
CA ARG A 372 -11.70 0.98 -52.64
C ARG A 372 -10.19 1.05 -52.48
N LEU A 373 -9.72 0.97 -51.25
CA LEU A 373 -8.32 1.11 -50.89
C LEU A 373 -7.84 -0.10 -50.08
N GLU A 374 -6.67 -0.64 -50.41
CA GLU A 374 -5.96 -1.63 -49.61
C GLU A 374 -4.75 -0.95 -48.93
N VAL A 375 -4.68 -1.00 -47.59
CA VAL A 375 -3.59 -0.37 -46.84
C VAL A 375 -2.33 -1.22 -46.98
N LEU A 376 -1.23 -0.61 -47.45
CA LEU A 376 0.03 -1.32 -47.69
C LEU A 376 1.05 -1.12 -46.56
N LYS A 377 1.35 0.15 -46.23
CA LYS A 377 2.39 0.49 -45.24
C LYS A 377 2.27 1.93 -44.74
N SER A 378 2.82 2.19 -43.56
CA SER A 378 3.12 3.55 -43.09
C SER A 378 4.42 4.07 -43.71
N GLY A 379 4.48 5.37 -44.00
CA GLY A 379 5.68 6.05 -44.51
C GLY A 379 5.78 7.48 -44.01
N GLN A 380 6.82 8.18 -44.46
CA GLN A 380 7.03 9.61 -44.23
C GLN A 380 7.31 10.30 -45.56
N THR A 381 6.66 11.43 -45.81
CA THR A 381 6.96 12.29 -46.96
C THR A 381 7.52 13.63 -46.49
N HIS A 382 8.45 14.18 -47.25
CA HIS A 382 8.99 15.51 -46.98
C HIS A 382 7.98 16.55 -47.48
N GLY A 383 7.27 17.19 -46.56
CA GLY A 383 6.32 18.25 -46.93
C GLY A 383 7.03 19.48 -47.49
N ALA A 384 6.31 20.29 -48.30
CA ALA A 384 6.80 21.52 -48.93
C ALA A 384 7.40 22.59 -47.97
N GLN A 385 7.27 22.41 -46.66
CA GLN A 385 7.76 23.31 -45.60
C GLN A 385 8.91 22.72 -44.75
N GLY A 386 9.57 21.64 -45.19
CA GLY A 386 10.72 21.05 -44.48
C GLY A 386 10.37 20.34 -43.17
N ARG A 387 9.12 19.90 -43.01
CA ARG A 387 8.67 19.03 -41.92
C ARG A 387 8.24 17.69 -42.50
N ASP A 388 8.76 16.62 -41.94
CA ASP A 388 8.37 15.25 -42.28
C ASP A 388 6.91 15.05 -41.86
N THR A 389 6.08 14.62 -42.81
CA THR A 389 4.67 14.33 -42.58
C THR A 389 4.48 12.81 -42.61
N ASP A 390 3.90 12.27 -41.55
CA ASP A 390 3.56 10.85 -41.50
C ASP A 390 2.38 10.59 -42.46
N VAL A 391 2.53 9.58 -43.32
CA VAL A 391 1.56 9.20 -44.34
C VAL A 391 1.24 7.72 -44.31
N LEU A 392 0.08 7.36 -44.85
CA LEU A 392 -0.35 5.99 -45.11
C LEU A 392 -0.36 5.76 -46.62
N VAL A 393 0.40 4.75 -47.07
CA VAL A 393 0.42 4.33 -48.47
C VAL A 393 -0.63 3.25 -48.66
N CYS A 394 -1.60 3.53 -49.52
CA CYS A 394 -2.68 2.65 -49.89
C CYS A 394 -2.62 2.32 -51.39
N GLN A 395 -3.27 1.23 -51.77
CA GLN A 395 -3.44 0.83 -53.16
C GLN A 395 -4.90 0.97 -53.55
N ARG A 396 -5.20 1.70 -54.63
CA ARG A 396 -6.56 1.80 -55.15
C ARG A 396 -6.91 0.53 -55.93
N LEU A 397 -8.02 -0.11 -55.57
CA LEU A 397 -8.54 -1.29 -56.23
C LEU A 397 -9.55 -0.85 -57.30
N SER A 398 -9.36 -1.28 -58.55
CA SER A 398 -10.33 -1.10 -59.62
C SER A 398 -11.44 -2.16 -59.56
N ASP A 399 -12.68 -1.77 -59.83
CA ASP A 399 -13.84 -2.68 -59.87
C ASP A 399 -13.85 -3.50 -61.17
N GLN A 400 -12.83 -4.31 -61.43
CA GLN A 400 -12.87 -5.28 -62.54
C GLN A 400 -13.48 -6.60 -62.06
N THR A 401 -14.81 -6.62 -61.99
CA THR A 401 -15.59 -7.87 -61.91
C THR A 401 -16.05 -8.21 -63.32
N GLY A 402 -15.23 -8.94 -64.08
CA GLY A 402 -15.62 -9.38 -65.42
C GLY A 402 -14.48 -10.01 -66.19
N GLU A 403 -14.52 -11.34 -66.25
CA GLU A 403 -13.90 -12.21 -67.26
C GLU A 403 -12.36 -12.21 -67.37
N LYS A 404 -11.79 -13.38 -67.07
CA LYS A 404 -10.44 -13.76 -67.45
C LYS A 404 -10.34 -13.65 -68.96
N ASP A 405 -9.52 -12.73 -69.45
CA ASP A 405 -8.71 -13.01 -70.63
C ASP A 405 -7.29 -12.54 -70.34
N CYS A 406 -6.37 -13.46 -70.61
CA CYS A 406 -4.95 -13.29 -70.43
C CYS A 406 -4.46 -12.21 -71.39
N ASP A 407 -3.86 -11.16 -70.86
CA ASP A 407 -2.67 -10.56 -71.45
C ASP A 407 -1.83 -9.90 -70.35
N GLU A 408 -0.53 -10.17 -70.40
CA GLU A 408 0.49 -9.70 -69.47
C GLU A 408 0.72 -8.19 -69.67
N GLU A 409 -0.20 -7.36 -69.17
CA GLU A 409 0.13 -5.99 -68.81
C GLU A 409 -0.08 -5.84 -67.31
N ALA A 410 0.99 -5.53 -66.60
CA ALA A 410 0.94 -5.16 -65.20
C ALA A 410 0.02 -3.94 -65.08
N GLU A 411 -1.26 -4.15 -64.81
CA GLU A 411 -2.18 -3.07 -64.48
C GLU A 411 -1.54 -2.31 -63.32
N CYS A 412 -1.08 -1.09 -63.61
CA CYS A 412 -0.48 -0.18 -62.65
C CYS A 412 -1.55 0.17 -61.60
N GLN A 413 -1.70 -0.70 -60.60
CA GLN A 413 -2.56 -0.46 -59.45
C GLN A 413 -2.06 0.82 -58.78
N GLU A 414 -2.85 1.89 -58.88
CA GLU A 414 -2.48 3.25 -58.48
C GLU A 414 -2.20 3.30 -56.98
N GLN A 415 -0.97 3.69 -56.60
CA GLN A 415 -0.62 3.91 -55.20
C GLN A 415 -1.07 5.31 -54.78
N VAL A 416 -1.85 5.35 -53.70
CA VAL A 416 -2.44 6.55 -53.12
C VAL A 416 -1.72 6.83 -51.81
N VAL A 417 -1.17 8.05 -51.66
CA VAL A 417 -0.51 8.47 -50.42
C VAL A 417 -1.44 9.42 -49.67
N LEU A 418 -1.81 9.04 -48.45
CA LEU A 418 -2.77 9.78 -47.63
C LEU A 418 -2.12 10.27 -46.33
N PRO A 419 -2.19 11.57 -46.01
CA PRO A 419 -1.67 12.08 -44.74
C PRO A 419 -2.49 11.57 -43.56
N LEU A 420 -1.86 11.30 -42.41
CA LEU A 420 -2.56 10.70 -41.25
C LEU A 420 -3.68 11.60 -40.68
N TYR A 421 -3.59 12.92 -40.83
CA TYR A 421 -4.63 13.87 -40.39
C TYR A 421 -5.83 13.94 -41.35
N PHE A 422 -5.80 13.22 -42.47
CA PHE A 422 -6.80 13.31 -43.52
C PHE A 422 -8.16 12.72 -43.08
N PRO A 423 -9.28 13.48 -43.18
CA PRO A 423 -10.61 13.05 -42.74
C PRO A 423 -11.40 12.41 -43.89
N GLY A 424 -11.14 11.14 -44.19
CA GLY A 424 -11.76 10.43 -45.33
C GLY A 424 -13.05 9.66 -45.03
N SER A 425 -13.37 9.40 -43.75
CA SER A 425 -14.48 8.51 -43.34
C SER A 425 -14.49 7.19 -44.14
N PHE A 426 -13.69 6.23 -43.70
CA PHE A 426 -13.52 4.95 -44.37
C PHE A 426 -14.33 3.85 -43.69
N VAL A 427 -14.87 2.92 -44.47
CA VAL A 427 -15.59 1.74 -43.96
C VAL A 427 -14.86 0.47 -44.41
N GLU A 428 -14.58 -0.42 -43.47
CA GLU A 428 -13.94 -1.72 -43.75
C GLU A 428 -14.78 -2.57 -44.71
N GLU A 429 -14.18 -3.01 -45.81
CA GLU A 429 -14.82 -3.96 -46.70
C GLU A 429 -14.72 -5.36 -46.12
N MET A 430 -15.87 -5.97 -45.80
CA MET A 430 -15.89 -7.30 -45.22
C MET A 430 -17.11 -8.11 -45.60
N SER A 431 -16.87 -9.39 -45.89
CA SER A 431 -17.85 -10.40 -46.26
C SER A 431 -17.97 -11.47 -45.17
N ASP A 432 -18.17 -11.05 -43.92
CA ASP A 432 -18.36 -11.99 -42.82
C ASP A 432 -19.85 -12.26 -42.57
N SER A 433 -20.28 -13.50 -42.83
CA SER A 433 -21.62 -14.03 -42.54
C SER A 433 -21.64 -15.01 -41.36
N ARG A 434 -20.47 -15.32 -40.78
CA ARG A 434 -20.33 -16.31 -39.72
C ARG A 434 -20.85 -15.77 -38.39
N ARG A 435 -21.27 -16.70 -37.54
CA ARG A 435 -21.72 -16.44 -36.17
C ARG A 435 -20.68 -16.99 -35.22
N TYR A 436 -20.20 -16.16 -34.33
CA TYR A 436 -19.13 -16.49 -33.39
C TYR A 436 -19.62 -16.46 -31.95
N SER A 437 -18.99 -17.24 -31.08
CA SER A 437 -19.05 -17.01 -29.64
C SER A 437 -18.11 -15.86 -29.25
N LEU A 438 -18.28 -15.31 -28.04
CA LEU A 438 -17.40 -14.25 -27.54
C LEU A 438 -15.94 -14.71 -27.41
N SER A 439 -15.72 -15.96 -26.96
CA SER A 439 -14.39 -16.56 -26.87
C SER A 439 -13.74 -16.74 -28.24
N ASP A 440 -14.50 -17.17 -29.25
CA ASP A 440 -13.96 -17.37 -30.60
C ASP A 440 -13.55 -16.04 -31.24
N LEU A 441 -14.35 -14.98 -31.06
CA LEU A 441 -14.03 -13.65 -31.60
C LEU A 441 -12.74 -13.10 -31.01
N THR A 442 -12.61 -13.15 -29.68
CA THR A 442 -11.44 -12.60 -28.98
C THR A 442 -10.17 -13.42 -29.21
N ALA A 443 -10.29 -14.68 -29.64
CA ALA A 443 -9.16 -15.52 -30.02
C ALA A 443 -8.74 -15.34 -31.49
N GLN A 444 -9.69 -15.11 -32.40
CA GLN A 444 -9.42 -15.05 -33.84
C GLN A 444 -9.14 -13.64 -34.36
N PHE A 445 -9.65 -12.61 -33.69
CA PHE A 445 -9.57 -11.23 -34.18
C PHE A 445 -8.98 -10.28 -33.13
N PRO A 446 -8.14 -9.33 -33.56
CA PRO A 446 -7.62 -8.32 -32.65
C PRO A 446 -8.73 -7.37 -32.20
N LEU A 447 -8.61 -6.87 -30.98
CA LEU A 447 -9.44 -5.80 -30.44
C LEU A 447 -8.78 -4.43 -30.75
N PRO A 448 -9.56 -3.35 -30.98
CA PRO A 448 -11.01 -3.29 -30.93
C PRO A 448 -11.68 -3.85 -32.20
N CYS A 449 -12.86 -4.46 -32.05
CA CYS A 449 -13.63 -5.00 -33.17
C CYS A 449 -15.13 -4.65 -33.07
N GLU A 450 -15.75 -4.37 -34.22
CA GLU A 450 -17.17 -4.03 -34.27
C GLU A 450 -18.03 -5.28 -34.54
N VAL A 451 -19.12 -5.42 -33.79
CA VAL A 451 -19.98 -6.61 -33.80
C VAL A 451 -21.46 -6.24 -33.63
N LYS A 452 -22.34 -7.18 -33.96
CA LYS A 452 -23.75 -7.14 -33.64
C LYS A 452 -24.18 -8.48 -33.03
N VAL A 453 -25.03 -8.42 -32.00
CA VAL A 453 -25.69 -9.60 -31.46
C VAL A 453 -26.75 -10.09 -32.45
N VAL A 454 -26.61 -11.33 -32.91
CA VAL A 454 -27.53 -11.98 -33.87
C VAL A 454 -28.43 -12.98 -33.17
N ALA A 455 -27.93 -13.66 -32.15
CA ALA A 455 -28.73 -14.50 -31.26
C ALA A 455 -28.52 -14.05 -29.82
N LYS A 456 -29.62 -13.86 -29.10
CA LYS A 456 -29.61 -13.42 -27.71
C LYS A 456 -29.05 -14.50 -26.79
N ASP A 457 -28.48 -14.09 -25.68
CA ASP A 457 -28.11 -15.02 -24.61
C ASP A 457 -29.37 -15.61 -23.95
N THR A 458 -29.48 -16.93 -23.90
CA THR A 458 -30.61 -17.65 -23.27
C THR A 458 -30.55 -17.64 -21.75
N SER A 459 -29.39 -17.31 -21.16
CA SER A 459 -29.23 -17.16 -19.70
C SER A 459 -29.94 -15.92 -19.16
N HIS A 460 -30.24 -14.94 -20.03
CA HIS A 460 -30.93 -13.71 -19.66
C HIS A 460 -32.33 -13.65 -20.27
N PRO A 461 -33.39 -13.38 -19.49
CA PRO A 461 -34.73 -13.20 -20.03
C PRO A 461 -34.80 -11.95 -20.94
N THR A 462 -33.99 -10.92 -20.64
CA THR A 462 -33.83 -9.72 -21.47
C THR A 462 -32.35 -9.42 -21.68
N ASP A 463 -31.79 -9.89 -22.78
CA ASP A 463 -30.41 -9.59 -23.17
C ASP A 463 -30.25 -8.08 -23.51
N PRO A 464 -29.45 -7.32 -22.73
CA PRO A 464 -29.28 -5.88 -22.94
C PRO A 464 -28.52 -5.57 -24.24
N LEU A 465 -27.58 -6.44 -24.64
CA LEU A 465 -26.70 -6.23 -25.79
C LEU A 465 -27.45 -6.41 -27.11
N ALA A 466 -28.49 -7.26 -27.13
CA ALA A 466 -29.30 -7.53 -28.32
C ALA A 466 -30.08 -6.32 -28.85
N SER A 467 -30.31 -5.30 -28.03
CA SER A 467 -31.07 -4.11 -28.41
C SER A 467 -30.29 -3.12 -29.28
N PHE A 468 -28.96 -3.23 -29.34
CA PHE A 468 -28.11 -2.26 -30.03
C PHE A 468 -27.84 -2.66 -31.49
N PRO A 469 -27.82 -1.68 -32.42
CA PRO A 469 -27.56 -1.96 -33.85
C PRO A 469 -26.11 -2.38 -34.13
N GLY A 470 -25.18 -1.98 -33.25
CA GLY A 470 -23.77 -2.32 -33.25
C GLY A 470 -23.14 -2.09 -31.87
N LEU A 471 -22.14 -2.91 -31.56
CA LEU A 471 -21.32 -2.87 -30.36
C LEU A 471 -19.85 -2.84 -30.78
N GLN A 472 -19.03 -2.07 -30.09
CA GLN A 472 -17.59 -2.09 -30.23
C GLN A 472 -17.02 -2.88 -29.05
N LEU A 473 -16.36 -4.00 -29.35
CA LEU A 473 -15.58 -4.75 -28.38
C LEU A 473 -14.21 -4.10 -28.30
N GLU A 474 -13.79 -3.70 -27.11
CA GLU A 474 -12.68 -2.76 -26.95
C GLU A 474 -11.43 -3.42 -26.35
N GLU A 475 -11.58 -4.08 -25.20
CA GLU A 475 -10.43 -4.59 -24.44
C GLU A 475 -10.82 -5.82 -23.63
N LYS A 476 -9.89 -6.78 -23.54
CA LYS A 476 -10.02 -7.99 -22.72
C LYS A 476 -9.31 -7.78 -21.38
N ILE A 477 -10.08 -7.87 -20.31
CA ILE A 477 -9.66 -7.69 -18.92
C ILE A 477 -9.45 -9.07 -18.29
N THR A 478 -8.27 -9.35 -17.76
CA THR A 478 -7.93 -10.61 -17.06
C THR A 478 -7.71 -10.34 -15.57
N GLU A 479 -8.79 -10.04 -14.87
CA GLU A 479 -8.80 -9.80 -13.43
C GLU A 479 -9.69 -10.84 -12.74
N PRO A 480 -9.40 -11.23 -11.48
CA PRO A 480 -10.23 -12.16 -10.74
C PRO A 480 -11.53 -11.48 -10.27
N PHE A 481 -12.64 -12.18 -10.45
CA PHE A 481 -13.96 -11.80 -9.95
C PHE A 481 -14.47 -12.87 -8.99
N LEU A 482 -15.21 -12.45 -7.97
CA LEU A 482 -15.90 -13.34 -7.05
C LEU A 482 -17.38 -13.41 -7.45
N VAL A 483 -17.93 -14.63 -7.50
CA VAL A 483 -19.37 -14.86 -7.68
C VAL A 483 -20.03 -14.78 -6.32
N VAL A 484 -21.02 -13.90 -6.19
CA VAL A 484 -21.66 -13.58 -4.93
C VAL A 484 -23.18 -13.58 -5.09
N SER A 485 -23.88 -14.04 -4.06
CA SER A 485 -25.34 -13.89 -3.93
C SER A 485 -25.70 -13.27 -2.58
N PRO A 486 -26.75 -12.44 -2.49
CA PRO A 486 -27.26 -11.97 -1.22
C PRO A 486 -28.04 -13.08 -0.51
N ASP A 487 -27.97 -13.14 0.82
CA ASP A 487 -28.70 -14.15 1.60
C ASP A 487 -30.23 -14.03 1.44
N SER A 488 -30.73 -12.81 1.18
CA SER A 488 -32.15 -12.56 0.93
C SER A 488 -32.65 -13.14 -0.41
N GLU A 489 -31.77 -13.28 -1.40
CA GLU A 489 -32.09 -13.76 -2.74
C GLU A 489 -30.96 -14.68 -3.28
N PRO A 490 -30.82 -15.91 -2.76
CA PRO A 490 -29.73 -16.81 -3.15
C PRO A 490 -29.80 -17.27 -4.62
N GLY A 491 -30.93 -17.05 -5.29
CA GLY A 491 -31.11 -17.34 -6.71
C GLY A 491 -30.52 -16.30 -7.66
N THR A 492 -30.13 -15.12 -7.16
CA THR A 492 -29.60 -14.02 -7.97
C THR A 492 -28.10 -13.88 -7.71
N CYS A 493 -27.26 -14.37 -8.63
CA CYS A 493 -25.81 -14.25 -8.52
C CYS A 493 -25.25 -13.15 -9.42
N PHE A 494 -24.27 -12.42 -8.90
CA PHE A 494 -23.54 -11.38 -9.60
C PHE A 494 -22.04 -11.47 -9.32
N GLU A 495 -21.23 -10.75 -10.10
CA GLU A 495 -19.78 -10.80 -10.02
C GLU A 495 -19.23 -9.51 -9.43
N ILE A 496 -18.43 -9.62 -8.36
CA ILE A 496 -17.71 -8.48 -7.77
C ILE A 496 -16.22 -8.58 -8.10
N PRO A 497 -15.59 -7.53 -8.65
CA PRO A 497 -14.14 -7.43 -8.78
C PRO A 497 -13.50 -6.83 -7.52
N PRO A 498 -12.80 -7.62 -6.67
CA PRO A 498 -12.23 -7.10 -5.43
C PRO A 498 -11.19 -5.99 -5.63
N ARG A 499 -10.54 -5.94 -6.80
CA ARG A 499 -9.56 -4.90 -7.15
C ARG A 499 -10.18 -3.50 -7.24
N TRP A 500 -11.44 -3.39 -7.65
CA TRP A 500 -12.12 -2.10 -7.86
C TRP A 500 -13.27 -1.86 -6.89
N LEU A 501 -13.84 -2.92 -6.32
CA LEU A 501 -14.90 -2.86 -5.32
C LEU A 501 -14.52 -3.73 -4.13
N ASP A 502 -13.68 -3.18 -3.26
CA ASP A 502 -13.13 -3.90 -2.12
C ASP A 502 -13.96 -3.68 -0.86
N LEU A 503 -14.99 -4.52 -0.67
CA LEU A 503 -15.88 -4.43 0.49
C LEU A 503 -15.16 -4.84 1.77
N THR A 504 -15.45 -4.14 2.87
CA THR A 504 -15.06 -4.58 4.21
C THR A 504 -16.11 -5.56 4.71
N VAL A 505 -15.72 -6.80 4.97
CA VAL A 505 -16.62 -7.86 5.37
C VAL A 505 -16.15 -8.59 6.63
N VAL A 506 -17.07 -9.24 7.34
CA VAL A 506 -16.74 -10.20 8.40
C VAL A 506 -17.26 -11.57 8.00
N VAL A 507 -16.48 -12.62 8.24
CA VAL A 507 -16.93 -14.00 8.02
C VAL A 507 -17.95 -14.36 9.11
N VAL A 508 -19.11 -14.84 8.69
CA VAL A 508 -20.20 -15.23 9.60
C VAL A 508 -20.42 -16.73 9.53
N GLU A 509 -20.64 -17.36 10.68
CA GLU A 509 -21.05 -18.76 10.75
C GLU A 509 -22.55 -18.87 10.42
N GLY A 510 -22.89 -19.55 9.33
CA GLY A 510 -24.28 -19.78 8.94
C GLY A 510 -24.40 -20.70 7.73
N GLN A 511 -25.47 -21.51 7.70
CA GLN A 511 -25.87 -22.28 6.52
C GLN A 511 -27.27 -21.82 6.07
N PRO A 512 -27.39 -20.91 5.10
CA PRO A 512 -28.63 -20.75 4.35
C PRO A 512 -28.90 -21.97 3.47
N GLY A 513 -30.19 -22.27 3.27
CA GLY A 513 -30.67 -23.41 2.50
C GLY A 513 -30.17 -23.36 1.05
N TRP A 514 -29.59 -24.47 0.61
CA TRP A 514 -28.91 -24.59 -0.68
C TRP A 514 -29.90 -24.68 -1.86
N PRO A 515 -29.78 -23.85 -2.90
CA PRO A 515 -30.40 -24.13 -4.19
C PRO A 515 -29.63 -25.25 -4.92
N ALA A 516 -30.30 -26.37 -5.16
CA ALA A 516 -29.73 -27.49 -5.91
C ALA A 516 -29.61 -27.14 -7.41
N GLY A 517 -28.45 -26.64 -7.85
CA GLY A 517 -28.13 -26.47 -9.27
C GLY A 517 -27.09 -25.39 -9.58
N PRO A 518 -26.67 -25.26 -10.86
CA PRO A 518 -25.85 -24.15 -11.32
C PRO A 518 -26.61 -22.84 -11.12
N LEU A 519 -25.99 -21.88 -10.43
CA LEU A 519 -26.61 -20.58 -10.19
C LEU A 519 -26.50 -19.69 -11.44
N PRO A 520 -27.60 -19.04 -11.86
CA PRO A 520 -27.55 -18.10 -12.97
C PRO A 520 -26.76 -16.85 -12.54
N VAL A 521 -25.59 -16.65 -13.14
CA VAL A 521 -24.74 -15.48 -12.92
C VAL A 521 -24.98 -14.48 -14.04
N ALA A 522 -25.16 -13.21 -13.69
CA ALA A 522 -25.29 -12.15 -14.68
C ALA A 522 -24.04 -12.07 -15.58
N THR A 523 -24.19 -12.43 -16.86
CA THR A 523 -23.09 -12.39 -17.84
C THR A 523 -22.81 -11.01 -18.43
N VAL A 524 -23.68 -10.01 -18.21
CA VAL A 524 -23.51 -8.65 -18.74
C VAL A 524 -23.87 -7.63 -17.67
N GLU A 525 -22.96 -6.69 -17.43
CA GLU A 525 -23.14 -5.59 -16.49
C GLU A 525 -22.94 -4.24 -17.18
N GLU A 526 -23.82 -3.27 -16.93
CA GLU A 526 -23.68 -1.90 -17.42
C GLU A 526 -22.78 -1.09 -16.47
N LEU A 527 -21.79 -0.38 -17.04
CA LEU A 527 -20.79 0.40 -16.30
C LEU A 527 -21.19 1.88 -16.23
N THR A 528 -20.72 2.57 -15.20
CA THR A 528 -20.74 4.05 -15.19
C THR A 528 -19.64 4.61 -16.09
N ASP A 529 -19.90 5.78 -16.70
CA ASP A 529 -18.90 6.46 -17.54
C ASP A 529 -17.63 6.79 -16.73
N ALA A 530 -17.78 7.20 -15.48
CA ALA A 530 -16.66 7.49 -14.58
C ALA A 530 -15.73 6.29 -14.42
N PHE A 531 -16.30 5.10 -14.17
CA PHE A 531 -15.51 3.87 -14.02
C PHE A 531 -14.91 3.40 -15.35
N TYR A 532 -15.65 3.51 -16.46
CA TYR A 532 -15.13 3.23 -17.80
C TYR A 532 -13.86 4.06 -18.12
N TYR A 533 -13.89 5.37 -17.89
CA TYR A 533 -12.71 6.22 -18.12
C TYR A 533 -11.59 5.98 -17.11
N HIS A 534 -11.91 5.53 -15.89
CA HIS A 534 -10.90 5.10 -14.93
C HIS A 534 -10.14 3.87 -15.44
N LEU A 535 -10.85 2.86 -15.94
CA LEU A 535 -10.23 1.67 -16.57
C LEU A 535 -9.29 2.08 -17.72
N ARG A 536 -9.72 3.03 -18.56
CA ARG A 536 -8.92 3.54 -19.70
C ARG A 536 -7.64 4.29 -19.32
N LYS A 537 -7.52 4.81 -18.10
CA LYS A 537 -6.33 5.52 -17.61
C LYS A 537 -5.26 4.56 -17.05
N LEU A 538 -5.59 3.28 -16.87
CA LEU A 538 -4.64 2.32 -16.32
C LEU A 538 -3.51 2.03 -17.34
N PRO A 539 -2.27 1.79 -16.87
CA PRO A 539 -1.09 1.65 -17.73
C PRO A 539 -1.13 0.46 -18.71
N ALA A 540 -2.09 -0.47 -18.54
CA ALA A 540 -2.35 -1.55 -19.49
C ALA A 540 -3.05 -1.06 -20.78
N CYS A 541 -3.73 0.09 -20.72
CA CYS A 541 -4.26 0.75 -21.91
C CYS A 541 -3.11 1.46 -22.63
N GLY A 542 -2.60 0.84 -23.68
CA GLY A 542 -1.70 1.51 -24.62
C GLY A 542 -2.40 2.75 -25.19
N ILE A 543 -2.09 3.92 -24.65
CA ILE A 543 -2.58 5.20 -25.16
C ILE A 543 -1.97 5.34 -26.55
N GLN A 544 -2.79 5.11 -27.58
CA GLN A 544 -2.44 5.50 -28.95
C GLN A 544 -2.09 6.99 -28.92
N ARG A 545 -0.94 7.35 -29.51
CA ARG A 545 -0.50 8.76 -29.53
C ARG A 545 -1.64 9.62 -30.08
N PRO A 546 -1.85 10.85 -29.58
CA PRO A 546 -2.88 11.69 -30.16
C PRO A 546 -2.65 11.85 -31.67
N PRO A 547 -3.73 11.92 -32.49
CA PRO A 547 -3.58 12.06 -33.94
C PRO A 547 -2.75 13.30 -34.26
N PRO A 548 -1.92 13.27 -35.31
CA PRO A 548 -1.13 14.42 -35.70
C PRO A 548 -2.05 15.60 -36.03
N ARG A 549 -1.74 16.78 -35.50
CA ARG A 549 -2.52 17.98 -35.79
C ARG A 549 -2.33 18.33 -37.27
N PRO A 550 -3.41 18.60 -38.04
CA PRO A 550 -3.27 19.04 -39.42
C PRO A 550 -2.39 20.30 -39.50
N PRO A 551 -1.60 20.45 -40.58
CA PRO A 551 -0.81 21.66 -40.79
C PRO A 551 -1.73 22.88 -40.73
N LYS A 552 -1.27 23.96 -40.10
CA LYS A 552 -2.04 25.21 -40.06
C LYS A 552 -2.13 25.74 -41.50
N SER A 553 -3.31 25.67 -42.12
CA SER A 553 -3.55 26.32 -43.41
C SER A 553 -3.20 27.80 -43.27
N GLN A 554 -2.26 28.31 -44.08
CA GLN A 554 -2.11 29.75 -44.29
C GLN A 554 -3.24 30.24 -45.20
N GLY A 555 -4.48 30.10 -44.75
CA GLY A 555 -5.65 30.57 -45.47
C GLY A 555 -5.96 32.02 -45.11
N LEU A 556 -6.01 32.90 -46.12
CA LEU A 556 -7.06 33.92 -46.22
C LEU A 556 -7.00 35.13 -45.25
N SER A 557 -5.81 35.64 -44.90
CA SER A 557 -5.69 36.95 -44.18
C SER A 557 -5.47 38.17 -45.08
N ARG A 558 -5.49 38.04 -46.41
CA ARG A 558 -5.19 39.14 -47.35
C ARG A 558 -6.37 39.51 -48.25
N GLN A 559 -7.55 39.78 -47.68
CA GLN A 559 -8.59 40.49 -48.46
C GLN A 559 -9.67 41.24 -47.67
N ARG A 560 -9.42 41.54 -46.38
CA ARG A 560 -10.19 42.58 -45.67
C ARG A 560 -9.21 43.54 -45.02
N THR A 561 -9.55 44.82 -45.11
CA THR A 561 -8.86 46.00 -44.55
C THR A 561 -7.85 46.69 -45.49
N GLN A 562 -8.38 47.37 -46.51
CA GLN A 562 -7.84 48.68 -46.92
C GLN A 562 -8.96 49.71 -46.78
N SER A 563 -9.00 50.39 -45.64
CA SER A 563 -9.55 51.74 -45.50
C SER A 563 -9.35 52.23 -44.07
N SER A 564 -8.20 52.84 -43.79
CA SER A 564 -8.10 54.05 -42.95
C SER A 564 -6.64 54.46 -42.87
N ASP A 565 -6.42 55.65 -43.41
CA ASP A 565 -5.19 56.41 -43.42
C ASP A 565 -4.82 56.96 -42.03
N HIS A 566 -3.58 57.41 -41.92
CA HIS A 566 -2.98 58.31 -40.92
C HIS A 566 -2.23 57.76 -39.69
N GLY A 567 -0.91 58.00 -39.70
CA GLY A 567 -0.25 58.76 -38.63
C GLY A 567 1.06 58.22 -38.05
N GLY A 568 2.19 58.88 -38.38
CA GLY A 568 3.36 59.01 -37.48
C GLY A 568 4.48 57.95 -37.60
N VAL A 569 5.51 58.09 -38.44
CA VAL A 569 6.76 58.91 -38.29
C VAL A 569 7.95 58.17 -37.61
N LYS A 570 8.96 57.87 -38.46
CA LYS A 570 10.44 57.83 -38.29
C LYS A 570 11.07 56.71 -37.43
N SER A 571 12.22 56.09 -37.75
CA SER A 571 13.34 56.28 -38.72
C SER A 571 14.18 54.97 -38.73
N SER A 572 14.59 54.37 -39.86
CA SER A 572 15.88 54.55 -40.61
C SER A 572 17.15 54.42 -39.73
N GLN A 573 18.26 53.74 -40.04
CA GLN A 573 18.90 52.92 -41.10
C GLN A 573 20.16 52.29 -40.40
N VAL A 574 20.86 51.21 -40.81
CA VAL A 574 21.94 51.06 -41.83
C VAL A 574 22.52 49.62 -41.54
N LEU A 575 22.42 48.59 -42.40
CA LEU A 575 23.38 48.10 -43.44
C LEU A 575 24.83 47.87 -42.89
N GLU A 576 25.55 46.74 -43.04
CA GLU A 576 25.98 45.93 -44.20
C GLU A 576 26.48 44.55 -43.67
N LEU A 577 26.03 43.41 -44.20
CA LEU A 577 26.62 42.59 -45.29
C LEU A 577 27.98 41.90 -45.00
N GLN A 578 27.96 40.57 -44.86
CA GLN A 578 28.82 39.65 -45.62
C GLN A 578 28.35 38.17 -45.44
N GLU A 579 28.15 37.50 -46.56
CA GLU A 579 27.98 36.05 -46.80
C GLU A 579 29.26 35.54 -47.52
N PRO A 580 29.46 34.24 -47.87
CA PRO A 580 29.11 32.96 -47.22
C PRO A 580 30.31 31.95 -47.24
N HIS A 581 30.15 30.75 -46.64
CA HIS A 581 30.41 29.43 -47.27
C HIS A 581 30.84 28.28 -46.32
N LEU A 582 30.02 27.22 -46.39
CA LEU A 582 30.34 25.77 -46.48
C LEU A 582 30.61 24.92 -45.21
N LEU A 583 29.84 23.81 -45.18
CA LEU A 583 29.71 22.71 -44.22
C LEU A 583 30.94 21.77 -44.16
N PRO A 584 31.02 20.84 -43.18
CA PRO A 584 30.63 19.45 -43.50
C PRO A 584 29.95 18.61 -42.37
N GLN A 585 28.90 17.89 -42.77
CA GLN A 585 28.57 16.43 -42.60
C GLN A 585 29.62 15.49 -41.93
N THR A 586 29.39 14.34 -41.24
CA THR A 586 28.27 13.41 -40.87
C THR A 586 28.84 12.40 -39.83
N LYS A 587 28.03 11.67 -39.03
CA LYS A 587 27.99 10.16 -38.96
C LYS A 587 27.20 9.55 -37.77
N VAL A 588 26.23 8.72 -38.16
CA VAL A 588 25.61 7.48 -37.60
C VAL A 588 26.18 6.90 -36.29
N LYS A 589 25.29 6.44 -35.38
CA LYS A 589 25.58 5.32 -34.45
C LYS A 589 24.38 4.39 -34.19
N THR A 590 24.76 3.12 -34.18
CA THR A 590 24.03 1.85 -34.08
C THR A 590 23.64 1.48 -32.64
N LEU A 591 22.63 0.62 -32.49
CA LEU A 591 22.25 -0.12 -31.26
C LEU A 591 23.35 -1.11 -30.82
N PRO A 592 23.39 -1.55 -29.53
CA PRO A 592 23.26 -3.00 -29.27
C PRO A 592 22.57 -3.41 -27.94
N GLU A 593 22.49 -4.74 -27.78
CA GLU A 593 21.66 -5.67 -26.97
C GLU A 593 21.89 -5.79 -25.44
N PHE A 594 20.94 -6.51 -24.82
CA PHE A 594 20.87 -7.03 -23.44
C PHE A 594 21.86 -8.17 -23.13
N THR A 595 22.50 -8.17 -21.94
CA THR A 595 22.57 -9.34 -21.02
C THR A 595 23.00 -9.01 -19.57
N LYS A 596 22.27 -9.62 -18.62
CA LYS A 596 22.52 -10.02 -17.19
C LYS A 596 23.71 -9.46 -16.36
N GLY A 597 23.42 -9.07 -15.11
CA GLY A 597 24.37 -9.08 -13.98
C GLY A 597 23.90 -8.30 -12.74
N SER A 598 23.98 -8.91 -11.55
CA SER A 598 23.45 -8.45 -10.26
C SER A 598 24.36 -7.51 -9.44
N LEU A 599 23.77 -6.95 -8.36
CA LEU A 599 24.33 -6.54 -7.05
C LEU A 599 24.73 -5.07 -6.76
N SER A 600 23.99 -4.52 -5.77
CA SER A 600 24.39 -3.67 -4.63
C SER A 600 25.01 -2.27 -4.84
N MET A 601 24.40 -1.24 -4.26
CA MET A 601 24.84 -0.57 -3.02
C MET A 601 24.23 0.84 -2.84
N TYR A 602 23.66 1.07 -1.65
CA TYR A 602 23.66 2.29 -0.83
C TYR A 602 23.86 3.67 -1.49
N SER A 603 22.83 4.52 -1.43
CA SER A 603 22.96 5.98 -1.55
C SER A 603 22.98 6.64 -0.17
N LYS A 604 24.09 7.36 0.09
CA LYS A 604 24.33 8.21 1.26
C LYS A 604 23.72 9.59 1.03
N ILE A 605 23.08 10.12 2.06
CA ILE A 605 22.64 11.53 2.17
C ILE A 605 23.84 12.38 2.63
N PRO A 606 24.12 13.54 2.02
CA PRO A 606 25.07 14.49 2.58
C PRO A 606 24.37 15.48 3.54
N ALA A 607 24.94 15.59 4.73
CA ALA A 607 24.63 16.61 5.73
C ALA A 607 25.39 17.91 5.44
N ASN A 608 24.76 19.06 5.67
CA ASN A 608 25.46 20.33 5.87
C ASN A 608 25.09 20.94 7.21
N LYS A 609 26.11 21.20 8.03
CA LYS A 609 26.08 21.87 9.33
C LYS A 609 26.24 23.38 9.16
N GLY A 610 25.68 24.15 10.10
CA GLY A 610 26.19 25.49 10.41
C GLY A 610 25.23 26.43 11.12
N LEU A 611 25.08 26.26 12.43
CA LEU A 611 24.33 27.15 13.35
C LEU A 611 25.10 28.43 13.72
N ARG A 612 24.33 29.49 14.05
CA ARG A 612 24.42 30.40 15.24
C ARG A 612 24.50 31.92 14.91
N PRO A 613 24.14 32.84 15.84
CA PRO A 613 23.06 32.79 16.85
C PRO A 613 22.35 34.17 17.15
N THR A 614 21.38 34.12 18.09
CA THR A 614 20.98 35.13 19.12
C THR A 614 19.96 36.27 18.88
N LYS A 615 18.88 36.19 19.69
CA LYS A 615 18.29 37.17 20.65
C LYS A 615 17.11 38.11 20.27
N SER A 616 15.93 37.76 20.79
CA SER A 616 14.97 38.49 21.66
C SER A 616 14.66 40.00 21.49
N LYS A 617 13.37 40.32 21.27
CA LYS A 617 12.50 41.34 21.94
C LYS A 617 11.13 41.37 21.21
N THR A 618 10.03 40.96 21.83
CA THR A 618 9.01 41.75 22.56
C THR A 618 8.34 42.87 21.74
N GLN A 619 7.01 42.71 21.56
CA GLN A 619 5.92 43.70 21.57
C GLN A 619 5.08 43.87 20.28
N ASP A 620 3.84 43.41 20.38
CA ASP A 620 2.53 43.81 19.81
C ASP A 620 2.44 44.55 18.46
N THR A 621 1.62 44.02 17.54
CA THR A 621 0.42 44.71 17.00
C THR A 621 -0.45 43.78 16.13
N ASP A 622 -1.76 44.01 16.20
CA ASP A 622 -2.89 43.39 15.48
C ASP A 622 -2.73 43.28 13.95
N ASP A 623 -3.26 42.18 13.37
CA ASP A 623 -4.46 42.17 12.49
C ASP A 623 -4.48 40.83 11.73
N ASP A 624 -5.45 39.98 12.10
CA ASP A 624 -5.68 38.64 11.57
C ASP A 624 -7.02 38.66 10.81
N ASP A 625 -7.00 39.05 9.53
CA ASP A 625 -8.16 38.98 8.63
C ASP A 625 -8.14 37.63 7.88
N HIS A 626 -8.84 36.65 8.44
CA HIS A 626 -9.18 35.39 7.78
C HIS A 626 -10.68 35.36 7.46
N ASP A 627 -11.02 35.63 6.19
CA ASP A 627 -12.34 35.43 5.62
C ASP A 627 -12.68 33.93 5.52
N TYR A 628 -13.65 33.48 6.32
CA TYR A 628 -14.40 32.25 6.05
C TYR A 628 -15.87 32.60 5.83
N GLU A 629 -16.39 32.31 4.64
CA GLU A 629 -17.82 32.40 4.32
C GLU A 629 -18.61 31.32 5.10
N GLU A 630 -19.50 31.75 6.00
CA GLU A 630 -20.55 30.92 6.60
C GLU A 630 -21.69 30.67 5.61
N VAL A 631 -21.96 29.41 5.28
CA VAL A 631 -23.18 28.99 4.56
C VAL A 631 -24.26 28.65 5.58
N VAL A 632 -25.27 29.51 5.71
CA VAL A 632 -26.45 29.30 6.56
C VAL A 632 -27.51 28.50 5.80
N GLU A 633 -27.75 27.25 6.19
CA GLU A 633 -28.88 26.45 5.73
C GLU A 633 -30.17 26.81 6.49
N HIS A 634 -31.16 27.35 5.79
CA HIS A 634 -32.51 27.55 6.30
C HIS A 634 -33.36 26.27 6.19
N PHE A 635 -33.64 25.63 7.33
CA PHE A 635 -34.69 24.62 7.45
C PHE A 635 -36.07 25.28 7.59
N GLN A 636 -36.91 25.20 6.55
CA GLN A 636 -38.35 25.42 6.65
C GLN A 636 -39.04 24.17 7.23
N LYS A 637 -39.60 24.32 8.44
CA LYS A 637 -40.60 23.41 8.99
C LYS A 637 -41.95 23.71 8.33
N THR A 638 -42.59 22.69 7.76
CA THR A 638 -44.03 22.74 7.49
C THR A 638 -44.69 21.58 8.21
N LEU A 639 -45.77 21.92 8.91
CA LEU A 639 -46.74 21.07 9.61
C LEU A 639 -47.42 20.08 8.68
#